data_AF-A0A7C6R527-F1
#
_entry.id   AF-A0A7C6R527-F1
#
_cell.length_a   1.000
_cell.length_b   1.000
_cell.length_c   1.000
_cell.angle_alpha   90.00
_cell.angle_beta   90.00
_cell.angle_gamma   90.00
#
_symmetry.space_group_name_H-M   'P 1'
#
loop_
_entity.id
_entity.type
_entity.pdbx_description
1 polymer ?
#
loop_
_entity_poly.entity_id
_entity_poly.type
_entity_poly.pdbx_seq_one_letter_code
_entity_poly.pdbx_strand_id
1 'polypeptide(L)'
;MSLGEIFYSLLFKPLQLIFEVIYVFAYDVIGNPGLAIIVLSIVMNFLVLPLYIRADAIQEEERKIEAKMRKGVTHIKKTFRGDEKMMMLQTYYRQNGYKPTYVLRSAVSLLLEIPFFIAAYRFLSGLELLKGVPFGPIADLGAQDQLIRMGNITINVLPIIMTAVNLISCVIFTKGAAPKTKIQLYSMAIFFLFFLYTSPSGLVFYWTLNNLFSLIKTIFYKLKNPGKVLGVVFSISGIILGCAAVFVYKNPSMAKRLFILCCGVAFQLPLAYQVFKSKIKFNINGGQYKPDSRVFHAGGLFLSILTGITIPASVIKSSAQEFVNINHYQNPIWFIVGSFCIAFGTFVIWFGIFYRLAKPAVRVYFDRIIWVICGIAVANYMFFGNKLGTLSPSLTFETNIRFGLREILINGIAMVVLAVSYYILCKYHYKRIFKVALVFILALSVMVPVDVLSINSQIKDINKTVDTGEDKPRFTMYKNGKNVVVIMLDRAMGEYVPYIFNEKPELKEKFAGFTAYTNVVSFGGVTNTGSPALLGGYEYTPLEMNKRSDELLVTKHNEALKVMPVLFDQNNFDVTVFDPVYANYQWIPDLSVFDDYPKIKRYITKGKFGFKESSEAIFNQWYKRNMRNFFCYSIMKISPVAFQSYIYNNGNYYTSEQYIDNKANVQTVESVYKAKGLPSEFLKSYCVLDNMPNITKIDDGSKNSFMFMANDTTHEPVLLQLPDYVLSEEVDNTEYHDKFMENMVVNGRRLDMDFSLLQVTHYHSNMAAFLKLGEWLDYLRENGVYDNTRIILVSDHGRPLWHDKNRYLPDGTDTEIFYPLLMVKDFGATEFTFSDEFMTNADVPTLATKGIINNPKNPFTGKEINNSAKSQPLYIFSTDIWNVSENNGKTYKPGDWYRLSNGNMHDINNWEEAGKNTVLPDIN
;
A
#
# COMPACT_ATOMS: atom_id res chain seq x y z
N MET A 1 4.82 18.43 -3.90
CA MET A 1 3.61 18.76 -4.69
C MET A 1 3.67 20.22 -5.14
N SER A 2 3.19 20.52 -6.34
CA SER A 2 2.98 21.89 -6.82
C SER A 2 1.68 22.51 -6.26
N LEU A 3 1.54 23.83 -6.33
CA LEU A 3 0.28 24.53 -5.96
C LEU A 3 -0.93 24.01 -6.76
N GLY A 4 -0.73 23.68 -8.04
CA GLY A 4 -1.77 23.10 -8.89
C GLY A 4 -2.25 21.72 -8.40
N GLU A 5 -1.32 20.87 -7.95
CA GLU A 5 -1.63 19.56 -7.40
C GLU A 5 -2.38 19.65 -6.07
N ILE A 6 -2.02 20.63 -5.21
CA ILE A 6 -2.74 20.89 -3.96
C ILE A 6 -4.19 21.30 -4.25
N PHE A 7 -4.39 22.24 -5.17
CA PHE A 7 -5.73 22.68 -5.58
C PHE A 7 -6.55 21.52 -6.17
N TYR A 8 -5.91 20.69 -7.01
CA TYR A 8 -6.54 19.50 -7.57
C TYR A 8 -6.95 18.51 -6.47
N SER A 9 -6.06 18.27 -5.50
CA SER A 9 -6.29 17.34 -4.38
C SER A 9 -7.39 17.82 -3.43
N LEU A 10 -7.57 19.13 -3.28
CA LEU A 10 -8.63 19.72 -2.47
C LEU A 10 -10.00 19.65 -3.15
N LEU A 11 -10.08 19.94 -4.46
CA LEU A 11 -11.37 20.10 -5.13
C LEU A 11 -11.81 18.86 -5.91
N PHE A 12 -10.93 18.27 -6.71
CA PHE A 12 -11.32 17.25 -7.69
C PHE A 12 -11.02 15.83 -7.21
N LYS A 13 -9.93 15.59 -6.48
CA LYS A 13 -9.57 14.25 -6.01
C LYS A 13 -10.63 13.60 -5.10
N PRO A 14 -11.34 14.31 -4.19
CA PRO A 14 -12.44 13.73 -3.42
C PRO A 14 -13.57 13.21 -4.29
N LEU A 15 -13.93 13.96 -5.35
CA LEU A 15 -14.93 13.53 -6.31
C LEU A 15 -14.41 12.32 -7.09
N GLN A 16 -13.19 12.39 -7.62
CA GLN A 16 -12.57 11.30 -8.37
C GLN A 16 -12.55 9.99 -7.55
N LEU A 17 -12.23 10.07 -6.25
CA LEU A 17 -12.25 8.92 -5.35
C LEU A 17 -13.65 8.31 -5.21
N ILE A 18 -14.71 9.13 -5.11
CA ILE A 18 -16.08 8.63 -5.07
C ILE A 18 -16.43 7.90 -6.38
N PHE A 19 -16.06 8.47 -7.53
CA PHE A 19 -16.24 7.83 -8.84
C PHE A 19 -15.53 6.48 -8.90
N GLU A 20 -14.26 6.45 -8.48
CA GLU A 20 -13.41 5.27 -8.46
C GLU A 20 -14.00 4.17 -7.56
N VAL A 21 -14.34 4.48 -6.32
CA VAL A 21 -14.92 3.53 -5.35
C VAL A 21 -16.23 2.93 -5.89
N ILE A 22 -17.13 3.76 -6.43
CA ILE A 22 -18.42 3.28 -6.94
C ILE A 22 -18.21 2.38 -8.15
N TYR A 23 -17.32 2.78 -9.08
CA TYR A 23 -17.07 2.01 -10.29
C TYR A 23 -16.43 0.67 -9.96
N VAL A 24 -15.36 0.65 -9.17
CA VAL A 24 -14.64 -0.58 -8.82
C VAL A 24 -15.54 -1.51 -8.02
N PHE A 25 -16.31 -1.00 -7.06
CA PHE A 25 -17.30 -1.81 -6.35
C PHE A 25 -18.34 -2.42 -7.29
N ALA A 26 -18.86 -1.65 -8.24
CA ALA A 26 -19.81 -2.16 -9.24
C ALA A 26 -19.17 -3.23 -10.13
N TYR A 27 -17.92 -3.03 -10.54
CA TYR A 27 -17.16 -3.97 -11.34
C TYR A 27 -16.86 -5.27 -10.58
N ASP A 28 -16.45 -5.21 -9.30
CA ASP A 28 -16.22 -6.38 -8.43
C ASP A 28 -17.49 -7.24 -8.20
N VAL A 29 -18.66 -6.63 -8.34
CA VAL A 29 -19.96 -7.30 -8.18
C VAL A 29 -20.47 -7.86 -9.51
N ILE A 30 -20.28 -7.14 -10.61
CA ILE A 30 -20.91 -7.44 -11.91
C ILE A 30 -19.96 -8.17 -12.87
N GLY A 31 -18.66 -7.87 -12.83
CA GLY A 31 -17.64 -8.40 -13.73
C GLY A 31 -17.66 -7.83 -15.15
N ASN A 32 -18.54 -6.86 -15.44
CA ASN A 32 -18.67 -6.24 -16.77
C ASN A 32 -18.40 -4.72 -16.72
N PRO A 33 -17.39 -4.20 -17.44
CA PRO A 33 -17.02 -2.78 -17.38
C PRO A 33 -18.11 -1.83 -17.87
N GLY A 34 -18.86 -2.19 -18.93
CA GLY A 34 -19.93 -1.35 -19.47
C GLY A 34 -21.15 -1.26 -18.55
N LEU A 35 -21.54 -2.37 -17.92
CA LEU A 35 -22.59 -2.36 -16.89
C LEU A 35 -22.14 -1.61 -15.63
N ALA A 36 -20.86 -1.69 -15.26
CA ALA A 36 -20.30 -0.89 -14.17
C ALA A 36 -20.41 0.62 -14.45
N ILE A 37 -20.22 1.07 -15.70
CA ILE A 37 -20.48 2.48 -16.09
C ILE A 37 -21.94 2.87 -15.87
N ILE A 38 -22.89 1.97 -16.20
CA ILE A 38 -24.33 2.24 -15.99
C ILE A 38 -24.63 2.43 -14.50
N VAL A 39 -24.12 1.52 -13.65
CA VAL A 39 -24.30 1.63 -12.20
C VAL A 39 -23.64 2.90 -11.66
N LEU A 40 -22.42 3.21 -12.10
CA LEU A 40 -21.73 4.45 -11.75
C LEU A 40 -22.58 5.67 -12.08
N SER A 41 -23.12 5.77 -13.30
CA SER A 41 -23.98 6.89 -13.71
C SER A 41 -25.23 6.99 -12.83
N ILE A 42 -25.93 5.88 -12.58
CA ILE A 42 -27.15 5.89 -11.77
C ILE A 42 -26.83 6.36 -10.34
N VAL A 43 -25.85 5.75 -9.68
CA VAL A 43 -25.49 6.06 -8.28
C VAL A 43 -25.01 7.50 -8.16
N MET A 44 -24.14 7.96 -9.05
CA MET A 44 -23.65 9.34 -9.03
C MET A 44 -24.77 10.36 -9.24
N ASN A 45 -25.67 10.11 -10.20
CA ASN A 45 -26.80 11.01 -10.44
C ASN A 45 -27.72 11.11 -9.22
N PHE A 46 -27.99 10.00 -8.51
CA PHE A 46 -28.78 10.02 -7.27
C PHE A 46 -28.07 10.73 -6.12
N LEU A 47 -26.74 10.57 -6.00
CA LEU A 47 -25.94 11.24 -4.97
C LEU A 47 -25.97 12.76 -5.15
N VAL A 48 -25.86 13.25 -6.39
CA VAL A 48 -25.84 14.68 -6.72
C VAL A 48 -27.25 15.28 -6.87
N LEU A 49 -28.29 14.45 -7.03
CA LEU A 49 -29.67 14.89 -7.24
C LEU A 49 -30.15 15.99 -6.27
N PRO A 50 -29.92 15.92 -4.94
CA PRO A 50 -30.33 16.98 -4.02
C PRO A 50 -29.70 18.34 -4.35
N LEU A 51 -28.45 18.34 -4.83
CA LEU A 51 -27.74 19.54 -5.25
C LEU A 51 -28.37 20.10 -6.53
N TYR A 52 -28.64 19.26 -7.53
CA TYR A 52 -29.29 19.70 -8.77
C TYR A 52 -30.67 20.29 -8.52
N ILE A 53 -31.49 19.66 -7.67
CA ILE A 53 -32.81 20.20 -7.30
C ILE A 53 -32.67 21.61 -6.69
N ARG A 54 -31.67 21.81 -5.83
CA ARG A 54 -31.45 23.12 -5.21
C ARG A 54 -30.92 24.15 -6.21
N ALA A 55 -30.00 23.76 -7.09
CA ALA A 55 -29.50 24.60 -8.16
C ALA A 55 -30.63 25.03 -9.11
N ASP A 56 -31.49 24.10 -9.51
CA ASP A 56 -32.69 24.34 -10.33
C ASP A 56 -33.63 25.33 -9.65
N ALA A 57 -33.88 25.18 -8.34
CA ALA A 57 -34.71 26.11 -7.57
C ALA A 57 -34.13 27.53 -7.53
N ILE A 58 -32.81 27.66 -7.34
CA ILE A 58 -32.12 28.96 -7.36
C ILE A 58 -32.22 29.63 -8.74
N GLN A 59 -32.07 28.85 -9.81
CA GLN A 59 -32.24 29.38 -11.18
C GLN A 59 -33.68 29.83 -11.45
N GLU A 60 -34.67 29.08 -10.95
CA GLU A 60 -36.08 29.45 -11.13
C GLU A 60 -36.46 30.72 -10.34
N GLU A 61 -35.94 30.87 -9.12
CA GLU A 61 -36.06 32.10 -8.34
C GLU A 61 -35.48 33.30 -9.12
N GLU A 62 -34.30 33.13 -9.71
CA GLU A 62 -33.64 34.15 -10.52
C GLU A 62 -34.44 34.50 -11.78
N ARG A 63 -34.94 33.50 -12.53
CA ARG A 63 -35.80 33.71 -13.71
C ARG A 63 -37.05 34.51 -13.39
N LYS A 64 -37.68 34.26 -12.24
CA LYS A 64 -38.85 35.02 -11.79
C LYS A 64 -38.50 36.48 -11.51
N ILE A 65 -37.34 36.74 -10.91
CA ILE A 65 -36.86 38.09 -10.63
C ILE A 65 -36.54 38.82 -11.94
N GLU A 66 -35.80 38.19 -12.85
CA GLU A 66 -35.50 38.75 -14.18
C GLU A 66 -36.79 39.04 -14.97
N ALA A 67 -37.76 38.13 -14.96
CA ALA A 67 -39.04 38.31 -15.65
C ALA A 67 -39.82 39.53 -15.13
N LYS A 68 -39.85 39.75 -13.81
CA LYS A 68 -40.47 40.93 -13.18
C LYS A 68 -39.80 42.23 -13.61
N MET A 69 -38.47 42.24 -13.67
CA MET A 69 -37.69 43.45 -13.99
C MET A 69 -37.59 43.73 -15.50
N ARG A 70 -37.84 42.73 -16.36
CA ARG A 70 -37.58 42.78 -17.81
C ARG A 70 -38.12 44.03 -18.50
N LYS A 71 -39.37 44.42 -18.20
CA LYS A 71 -40.00 45.59 -18.84
C LYS A 71 -39.24 46.89 -18.56
N GLY A 72 -38.89 47.16 -17.30
CA GLY A 72 -38.15 48.35 -16.91
C GLY A 72 -36.71 48.35 -17.45
N VAL A 73 -36.04 47.20 -17.41
CA VAL A 73 -34.69 47.06 -18.00
C VAL A 73 -34.71 47.34 -19.50
N THR A 74 -35.70 46.82 -20.24
CA THR A 74 -35.83 47.07 -21.68
C THR A 74 -36.14 48.54 -21.98
N HIS A 75 -37.02 49.18 -21.19
CA HIS A 75 -37.32 50.60 -21.33
C HIS A 75 -36.06 51.46 -21.13
N ILE A 76 -35.34 51.27 -20.02
CA ILE A 76 -34.11 52.02 -19.72
C ILE A 76 -33.07 51.84 -20.84
N LYS A 77 -32.87 50.61 -21.32
CA LYS A 77 -31.93 50.31 -22.41
C LYS A 77 -32.31 50.96 -23.74
N LYS A 78 -33.59 51.22 -23.99
CA LYS A 78 -34.09 51.85 -25.22
C LYS A 78 -34.02 53.38 -25.13
N THR A 79 -34.34 53.93 -23.96
CA THR A 79 -34.47 55.38 -23.72
C THR A 79 -33.12 56.07 -23.49
N PHE A 80 -32.21 55.45 -22.73
CA PHE A 80 -30.95 56.08 -22.30
C PHE A 80 -29.73 55.47 -23.00
N ARG A 81 -28.65 56.25 -23.14
CA ARG A 81 -27.37 55.83 -23.73
C ARG A 81 -26.19 56.24 -22.85
N GLY A 82 -24.99 55.73 -23.15
CA GLY A 82 -23.75 56.06 -22.41
C GLY A 82 -23.83 55.76 -20.91
N ASP A 83 -23.22 56.63 -20.11
CA ASP A 83 -23.12 56.50 -18.64
C ASP A 83 -24.48 56.65 -17.94
N GLU A 84 -25.38 57.46 -18.50
CA GLU A 84 -26.73 57.66 -17.98
C GLU A 84 -27.53 56.35 -17.95
N LYS A 85 -27.43 55.55 -19.02
CA LYS A 85 -28.02 54.21 -19.07
C LYS A 85 -27.49 53.32 -17.94
N MET A 86 -26.20 53.38 -17.65
CA MET A 86 -25.58 52.55 -16.60
C MET A 86 -26.03 52.98 -15.21
N MET A 87 -26.05 54.29 -14.93
CA MET A 87 -26.55 54.84 -13.67
C MET A 87 -28.03 54.50 -13.44
N MET A 88 -28.87 54.66 -14.47
CA MET A 88 -30.29 54.32 -14.40
C MET A 88 -30.52 52.83 -14.20
N LEU A 89 -29.77 51.96 -14.89
CA LEU A 89 -29.83 50.50 -14.69
C LEU A 89 -29.39 50.10 -13.27
N GLN A 90 -28.29 50.65 -12.76
CA GLN A 90 -27.82 50.35 -11.40
C GLN A 90 -28.82 50.81 -10.34
N THR A 91 -29.39 52.00 -10.50
CA THR A 91 -30.42 52.53 -9.60
C THR A 91 -31.68 51.66 -9.63
N TYR A 92 -32.14 51.27 -10.82
CA TYR A 92 -33.29 50.39 -10.99
C TYR A 92 -33.06 49.01 -10.36
N TYR A 93 -31.87 48.42 -10.53
CA TYR A 93 -31.53 47.17 -9.85
C TYR A 93 -31.51 47.32 -8.33
N ARG A 94 -30.93 48.41 -7.80
CA ARG A 94 -30.91 48.68 -6.35
C ARG A 94 -32.32 48.83 -5.77
N GLN A 95 -33.21 49.55 -6.46
CA GLN A 95 -34.62 49.71 -6.06
C GLN A 95 -35.38 48.38 -6.02
N ASN A 96 -35.05 47.45 -6.93
CA ASN A 96 -35.64 46.11 -6.96
C ASN A 96 -34.92 45.09 -6.07
N GLY A 97 -33.96 45.53 -5.23
CA GLY A 97 -33.18 44.63 -4.37
C GLY A 97 -32.29 43.63 -5.14
N TYR A 98 -31.99 43.92 -6.40
CA TYR A 98 -31.21 43.06 -7.28
C TYR A 98 -29.71 43.39 -7.22
N LYS A 99 -28.88 42.38 -6.97
CA LYS A 99 -27.42 42.52 -6.96
C LYS A 99 -26.84 41.99 -8.27
N PRO A 100 -25.87 42.66 -8.91
CA PRO A 100 -25.23 42.16 -10.12
C PRO A 100 -24.65 40.75 -10.00
N THR A 101 -24.19 40.36 -8.80
CA THR A 101 -23.69 39.01 -8.52
C THR A 101 -24.76 37.91 -8.62
N TYR A 102 -26.06 38.26 -8.65
CA TYR A 102 -27.14 37.30 -8.81
C TYR A 102 -27.21 36.72 -10.23
N VAL A 103 -26.55 37.35 -11.21
CA VAL A 103 -26.36 36.75 -12.54
C VAL A 103 -25.63 35.40 -12.43
N LEU A 104 -24.75 35.22 -11.44
CA LEU A 104 -24.10 33.93 -11.17
C LEU A 104 -25.10 32.85 -10.74
N ARG A 105 -26.25 33.22 -10.16
CA ARG A 105 -27.33 32.29 -9.79
C ARG A 105 -27.92 31.60 -11.02
N SER A 106 -28.03 32.30 -12.15
CA SER A 106 -28.46 31.69 -13.41
C SER A 106 -27.48 30.62 -13.92
N ALA A 107 -26.21 30.67 -13.51
CA ALA A 107 -25.15 29.73 -13.89
C ALA A 107 -24.84 28.69 -12.80
N VAL A 108 -25.54 28.68 -11.65
CA VAL A 108 -25.23 27.78 -10.53
C VAL A 108 -25.27 26.30 -10.90
N SER A 109 -26.23 25.85 -11.73
CA SER A 109 -26.25 24.46 -12.19
C SER A 109 -25.01 24.11 -13.00
N LEU A 110 -24.56 25.00 -13.89
CA LEU A 110 -23.37 24.79 -14.71
C LEU A 110 -22.10 24.78 -13.84
N LEU A 111 -21.99 25.71 -12.89
CA LEU A 111 -20.85 25.79 -11.97
C LEU A 111 -20.75 24.54 -11.08
N LEU A 112 -21.88 23.96 -10.70
CA LEU A 112 -21.92 22.71 -9.94
C LEU A 112 -21.49 21.53 -10.81
N GLU A 113 -21.85 21.50 -12.09
CA GLU A 113 -21.58 20.38 -13.01
C GLU A 113 -20.09 20.27 -13.39
N ILE A 114 -19.40 21.41 -13.55
CA ILE A 114 -17.98 21.46 -13.99
C ILE A 114 -17.05 20.56 -13.14
N PRO A 115 -17.05 20.62 -11.79
CA PRO A 115 -16.18 19.74 -11.01
C PRO A 115 -16.48 18.24 -11.14
N PHE A 116 -17.76 17.85 -11.25
CA PHE A 116 -18.15 16.46 -11.45
C PHE A 116 -17.77 15.98 -12.85
N PHE A 117 -17.90 16.85 -13.86
CA PHE A 117 -17.41 16.58 -15.21
C PHE A 117 -15.89 16.37 -15.22
N ILE A 118 -15.12 17.27 -14.59
CA ILE A 118 -13.65 17.14 -14.52
C ILE A 118 -13.26 15.84 -13.83
N ALA A 119 -13.92 15.48 -12.73
CA ALA A 119 -13.67 14.22 -12.01
C ALA A 119 -13.99 12.99 -12.87
N ALA A 120 -15.15 12.97 -13.53
CA ALA A 120 -15.55 11.89 -14.43
C ALA A 120 -14.61 11.76 -15.64
N TYR A 121 -14.23 12.89 -16.25
CA TYR A 121 -13.31 12.94 -17.39
C TYR A 121 -11.94 12.40 -16.98
N ARG A 122 -11.38 12.86 -15.86
CA ARG A 122 -10.07 12.40 -15.35
C ARG A 122 -10.06 10.92 -15.01
N PHE A 123 -11.17 10.41 -14.47
CA PHE A 123 -11.30 9.00 -14.11
C PHE A 123 -11.49 8.13 -15.36
N LEU A 124 -12.54 8.35 -16.16
CA LEU A 124 -12.94 7.46 -17.24
C LEU A 124 -12.06 7.57 -18.49
N SER A 125 -11.48 8.74 -18.79
CA SER A 125 -10.63 8.89 -19.99
C SER A 125 -9.32 8.11 -19.89
N GLY A 126 -8.82 7.87 -18.68
CA GLY A 126 -7.59 7.13 -18.41
C GLY A 126 -7.81 5.74 -17.84
N LEU A 127 -9.06 5.26 -17.80
CA LEU A 127 -9.41 4.01 -17.13
C LEU A 127 -9.03 2.82 -18.00
N GLU A 128 -7.96 2.12 -17.60
CA GLU A 128 -7.42 0.99 -18.39
C GLU A 128 -8.38 -0.19 -18.49
N LEU A 129 -9.24 -0.39 -17.49
CA LEU A 129 -10.32 -1.39 -17.49
C LEU A 129 -11.29 -1.29 -18.67
N LEU A 130 -11.29 -0.15 -19.40
CA LEU A 130 -12.15 0.06 -20.56
C LEU A 130 -11.46 -0.29 -21.88
N LYS A 131 -10.11 -0.34 -21.91
CA LYS A 131 -9.34 -0.56 -23.14
C LYS A 131 -9.64 -1.93 -23.73
N GLY A 132 -10.02 -1.97 -25.00
CA GLY A 132 -10.34 -3.19 -25.74
C GLY A 132 -11.64 -3.88 -25.31
N VAL A 133 -12.48 -3.24 -24.49
CA VAL A 133 -13.72 -3.87 -23.98
C VAL A 133 -14.91 -3.53 -24.87
N PRO A 134 -15.54 -4.53 -25.53
CA PRO A 134 -16.74 -4.29 -26.33
C PRO A 134 -17.99 -4.18 -25.45
N PHE A 135 -18.95 -3.34 -25.87
CA PHE A 135 -20.24 -3.18 -25.20
C PHE A 135 -21.36 -2.80 -26.17
N GLY A 136 -22.25 -3.76 -26.47
CA GLY A 136 -23.33 -3.56 -27.44
C GLY A 136 -22.77 -3.24 -28.83
N PRO A 137 -23.14 -2.12 -29.47
CA PRO A 137 -22.60 -1.74 -30.78
C PRO A 137 -21.18 -1.15 -30.68
N ILE A 138 -20.71 -0.79 -29.48
CA ILE A 138 -19.40 -0.18 -29.25
C ILE A 138 -18.33 -1.28 -29.23
N ALA A 139 -17.33 -1.17 -30.09
CA ALA A 139 -16.25 -2.16 -30.18
C ALA A 139 -15.21 -2.03 -29.05
N ASP A 140 -14.95 -0.82 -28.58
CA ASP A 140 -13.96 -0.54 -27.53
C ASP A 140 -14.38 0.67 -26.68
N LEU A 141 -14.63 0.45 -25.38
CA LEU A 141 -14.99 1.48 -24.41
C LEU A 141 -13.85 2.46 -24.09
N GLY A 142 -12.59 2.04 -24.28
CA GLY A 142 -11.39 2.85 -24.03
C GLY A 142 -10.94 3.68 -25.23
N ALA A 143 -11.48 3.41 -26.43
CA ALA A 143 -11.21 4.16 -27.65
C ALA A 143 -12.45 4.94 -28.12
N GLN A 144 -12.31 5.75 -29.17
CA GLN A 144 -13.43 6.41 -29.82
C GLN A 144 -14.42 5.39 -30.40
N ASP A 145 -15.72 5.70 -30.43
CA ASP A 145 -16.74 4.70 -30.77
C ASP A 145 -16.64 4.19 -32.22
N GLN A 146 -16.27 5.07 -33.16
CA GLN A 146 -16.12 4.77 -34.60
C GLN A 146 -17.24 3.89 -35.18
N LEU A 147 -18.48 4.08 -34.72
CA LEU A 147 -19.61 3.18 -35.02
C LEU A 147 -19.94 3.08 -36.51
N ILE A 148 -19.62 4.11 -37.30
CA ILE A 148 -19.78 4.09 -38.76
C ILE A 148 -18.41 4.22 -39.41
N ARG A 149 -18.08 3.27 -40.28
CA ARG A 149 -16.87 3.28 -41.13
C ARG A 149 -17.29 3.37 -42.60
N MET A 150 -16.88 4.44 -43.28
CA MET A 150 -17.08 4.63 -44.73
C MET A 150 -15.71 4.79 -45.38
N GLY A 151 -15.14 3.69 -45.89
CA GLY A 151 -13.76 3.67 -46.39
C GLY A 151 -12.76 4.03 -45.29
N ASN A 152 -11.93 5.06 -45.50
CA ASN A 152 -10.95 5.55 -44.52
C ASN A 152 -11.53 6.55 -43.51
N ILE A 153 -12.81 6.92 -43.62
CA ILE A 153 -13.44 7.89 -42.73
C ILE A 153 -14.23 7.13 -41.65
N THR A 154 -13.93 7.44 -40.38
CA THR A 154 -14.64 6.93 -39.22
C THR A 154 -15.48 8.05 -38.60
N ILE A 155 -16.73 7.75 -38.26
CA ILE A 155 -17.67 8.70 -37.67
C ILE A 155 -18.04 8.22 -36.27
N ASN A 156 -17.87 9.12 -35.30
CA ASN A 156 -18.21 8.88 -33.90
C ASN A 156 -19.68 9.26 -33.67
N VAL A 157 -20.56 8.25 -33.63
CA VAL A 157 -22.01 8.45 -33.57
C VAL A 157 -22.48 8.72 -32.14
N LEU A 158 -21.77 8.18 -31.14
CA LEU A 158 -22.18 8.29 -29.74
C LEU A 158 -22.20 9.75 -29.22
N PRO A 159 -21.21 10.62 -29.51
CA PRO A 159 -21.28 12.05 -29.18
C PRO A 159 -22.46 12.77 -29.83
N ILE A 160 -22.88 12.34 -31.04
CA ILE A 160 -24.04 12.92 -31.74
C ILE A 160 -25.32 12.54 -31.01
N ILE A 161 -25.48 11.27 -30.63
CA ILE A 161 -26.63 10.78 -29.84
C ILE A 161 -26.69 11.50 -28.48
N MET A 162 -25.56 11.57 -27.78
CA MET A 162 -25.41 12.31 -26.52
C MET A 162 -25.92 13.76 -26.65
N THR A 163 -25.52 14.43 -27.73
CA THR A 163 -25.90 15.83 -28.01
C THR A 163 -27.38 15.95 -28.36
N ALA A 164 -27.94 15.03 -29.14
CA ALA A 164 -29.36 14.99 -29.46
C ALA A 164 -30.22 14.85 -28.19
N VAL A 165 -29.86 13.93 -27.29
CA VAL A 165 -30.55 13.75 -25.99
C VAL A 165 -30.47 15.03 -25.16
N ASN A 166 -29.30 15.68 -25.11
CA ASN A 166 -29.12 16.93 -24.39
C ASN A 166 -29.98 18.08 -24.97
N LEU A 167 -30.02 18.22 -26.30
CA LEU A 167 -30.84 19.22 -26.98
C LEU A 167 -32.33 19.02 -26.72
N ILE A 168 -32.83 17.77 -26.73
CA ILE A 168 -34.22 17.45 -26.37
C ILE A 168 -34.51 17.91 -24.93
N SER A 169 -33.61 17.59 -23.99
CA SER A 169 -33.72 18.04 -22.60
C SER A 169 -33.75 19.57 -22.49
N CYS A 170 -32.86 20.26 -23.21
CA CYS A 170 -32.81 21.72 -23.26
C CYS A 170 -34.10 22.35 -23.79
N VAL A 171 -34.70 21.79 -24.85
CA VAL A 171 -35.98 22.28 -25.40
C VAL A 171 -37.10 22.16 -24.36
N ILE A 172 -37.17 21.03 -23.64
CA ILE A 172 -38.19 20.79 -22.62
C ILE A 172 -38.00 21.71 -21.40
N PHE A 173 -36.75 22.01 -21.02
CA PHE A 173 -36.40 22.85 -19.88
C PHE A 173 -36.56 24.35 -20.15
N THR A 174 -36.29 24.80 -21.39
CA THR A 174 -36.30 26.22 -21.76
C THR A 174 -37.63 26.72 -22.32
N LYS A 175 -38.70 25.92 -22.23
CA LYS A 175 -40.04 26.32 -22.66
C LYS A 175 -40.48 27.57 -21.88
N GLY A 176 -40.56 28.71 -22.56
CA GLY A 176 -40.89 30.02 -21.96
C GLY A 176 -39.70 30.87 -21.49
N ALA A 177 -38.46 30.40 -21.63
CA ALA A 177 -37.25 31.14 -21.25
C ALA A 177 -36.84 32.21 -22.29
N ALA A 178 -36.03 33.19 -21.85
CA ALA A 178 -35.51 34.24 -22.71
C ALA A 178 -34.55 33.70 -23.80
N PRO A 179 -34.42 34.37 -24.97
CA PRO A 179 -33.52 33.92 -26.05
C PRO A 179 -32.07 33.70 -25.61
N LYS A 180 -31.54 34.59 -24.75
CA LYS A 180 -30.18 34.49 -24.19
C LYS A 180 -29.93 33.14 -23.51
N THR A 181 -30.89 32.66 -22.71
CA THR A 181 -30.80 31.39 -21.98
C THR A 181 -30.81 30.20 -22.94
N LYS A 182 -31.60 30.25 -24.02
CA LYS A 182 -31.66 29.20 -25.04
C LYS A 182 -30.33 29.10 -25.80
N ILE A 183 -29.80 30.24 -26.24
CA ILE A 183 -28.51 30.32 -26.94
C ILE A 183 -27.41 29.74 -26.04
N GLN A 184 -27.34 30.14 -24.77
CA GLN A 184 -26.33 29.63 -23.84
C GLN A 184 -26.35 28.10 -23.72
N LEU A 185 -27.54 27.50 -23.58
CA LEU A 185 -27.67 26.04 -23.42
C LEU A 185 -27.37 25.28 -24.72
N TYR A 186 -27.79 25.80 -25.88
CA TYR A 186 -27.46 25.19 -27.17
C TYR A 186 -25.98 25.31 -27.50
N SER A 187 -25.36 26.48 -27.24
CA SER A 187 -23.92 26.66 -27.37
C SER A 187 -23.14 25.70 -26.48
N MET A 188 -23.61 25.45 -25.25
CA MET A 188 -22.98 24.47 -24.36
C MET A 188 -23.11 23.03 -24.89
N ALA A 189 -24.27 22.64 -25.42
CA ALA A 189 -24.46 21.32 -26.02
C ALA A 189 -23.52 21.10 -27.23
N ILE A 190 -23.38 22.12 -28.08
CA ILE A 190 -22.45 22.09 -29.23
C ILE A 190 -20.99 22.06 -28.74
N PHE A 191 -20.64 22.82 -27.71
CA PHE A 191 -19.31 22.77 -27.11
C PHE A 191 -18.96 21.36 -26.64
N PHE A 192 -19.85 20.69 -25.91
CA PHE A 192 -19.62 19.31 -25.46
C PHE A 192 -19.56 18.30 -26.61
N LEU A 193 -20.29 18.52 -27.72
CA LEU A 193 -20.14 17.70 -28.91
C LEU A 193 -18.70 17.74 -29.42
N PHE A 194 -18.14 18.93 -29.66
CA PHE A 194 -16.77 19.06 -30.17
C PHE A 194 -15.73 18.61 -29.13
N PHE A 195 -15.94 18.94 -27.86
CA PHE A 195 -15.01 18.59 -26.79
C PHE A 195 -14.92 17.07 -26.55
N LEU A 196 -16.06 16.37 -26.62
CA LEU A 196 -16.12 14.92 -26.38
C LEU A 196 -16.06 14.08 -27.67
N TYR A 197 -16.01 14.70 -28.85
CA TYR A 197 -16.04 13.97 -30.13
C TYR A 197 -14.89 12.95 -30.26
N THR A 198 -13.70 13.30 -29.78
CA THR A 198 -12.50 12.46 -29.84
C THR A 198 -12.22 11.70 -28.54
N SER A 199 -13.12 11.81 -27.55
CA SER A 199 -12.95 11.16 -26.24
C SER A 199 -13.29 9.66 -26.30
N PRO A 200 -12.77 8.85 -25.35
CA PRO A 200 -13.14 7.45 -25.21
C PRO A 200 -14.66 7.24 -25.10
N SER A 201 -15.16 6.24 -25.80
CA SER A 201 -16.60 5.98 -25.93
C SER A 201 -17.24 5.64 -24.58
N GLY A 202 -16.50 5.07 -23.62
CA GLY A 202 -16.97 4.83 -22.25
C GLY A 202 -17.27 6.12 -21.47
N LEU A 203 -16.44 7.16 -21.63
CA LEU A 203 -16.73 8.48 -21.06
C LEU A 203 -17.97 9.10 -21.73
N VAL A 204 -18.06 9.04 -23.05
CA VAL A 204 -19.21 9.58 -23.81
C VAL A 204 -20.49 8.81 -23.46
N PHE A 205 -20.39 7.50 -23.24
CA PHE A 205 -21.48 6.65 -22.81
C PHE A 205 -21.98 7.04 -21.42
N TYR A 206 -21.07 7.22 -20.46
CA TYR A 206 -21.40 7.76 -19.12
C TYR A 206 -22.14 9.11 -19.23
N TRP A 207 -21.65 10.02 -20.08
CA TRP A 207 -22.28 11.34 -20.26
C TRP A 207 -23.65 11.26 -20.94
N THR A 208 -23.81 10.33 -21.87
CA THR A 208 -25.10 10.02 -22.52
C THR A 208 -26.12 9.56 -21.47
N LEU A 209 -25.71 8.66 -20.56
CA LEU A 209 -26.55 8.19 -19.46
C LEU A 209 -26.93 9.34 -18.50
N ASN A 210 -26.00 10.27 -18.22
CA ASN A 210 -26.31 11.45 -17.42
C ASN A 210 -27.32 12.37 -18.10
N ASN A 211 -27.17 12.63 -19.39
CA ASN A 211 -28.14 13.43 -20.16
C ASN A 211 -29.51 12.75 -20.20
N LEU A 212 -29.53 11.42 -20.36
CA LEU A 212 -30.75 10.63 -20.31
C LEU A 212 -31.41 10.70 -18.92
N PHE A 213 -30.64 10.58 -17.84
CA PHE A 213 -31.14 10.75 -16.47
C PHE A 213 -31.72 12.16 -16.27
N SER A 214 -31.05 13.20 -16.76
CA SER A 214 -31.54 14.58 -16.69
C SER A 214 -32.85 14.78 -17.45
N LEU A 215 -32.97 14.17 -18.64
CA LEU A 215 -34.22 14.16 -19.42
C LEU A 215 -35.34 13.44 -18.66
N ILE A 216 -35.08 12.23 -18.15
CA ILE A 216 -36.03 11.45 -17.35
C ILE A 216 -36.46 12.24 -16.11
N LYS A 217 -35.50 12.81 -15.36
CA LYS A 217 -35.74 13.71 -14.22
C LYS A 217 -36.71 14.82 -14.60
N THR A 218 -36.43 15.52 -15.71
CA THR A 218 -37.23 16.66 -16.17
C THR A 218 -38.66 16.27 -16.55
N ILE A 219 -38.84 15.11 -17.19
CA ILE A 219 -40.16 14.56 -17.50
C ILE A 219 -40.88 14.16 -16.21
N PHE A 220 -40.18 13.48 -15.31
CA PHE A 220 -40.70 12.97 -14.05
C PHE A 220 -41.25 14.08 -13.14
N TYR A 221 -40.55 15.21 -13.03
CA TYR A 221 -41.00 16.36 -12.24
C TYR A 221 -42.28 17.02 -12.77
N LYS A 222 -42.62 16.82 -14.05
CA LYS A 222 -43.84 17.35 -14.66
C LYS A 222 -45.05 16.42 -14.50
N LEU A 223 -44.86 15.22 -13.94
CA LEU A 223 -45.95 14.28 -13.67
C LEU A 223 -46.85 14.77 -12.51
N LYS A 224 -48.13 14.39 -12.54
CA LYS A 224 -49.15 14.83 -11.57
C LYS A 224 -48.91 14.30 -10.14
N ASN A 225 -48.25 13.13 -9.99
CA ASN A 225 -47.99 12.47 -8.70
C ASN A 225 -46.59 11.78 -8.66
N PRO A 226 -45.48 12.54 -8.72
CA PRO A 226 -44.14 11.98 -8.86
C PRO A 226 -43.74 11.08 -7.69
N GLY A 227 -44.19 11.40 -6.46
CA GLY A 227 -43.93 10.55 -5.29
C GLY A 227 -44.46 9.12 -5.46
N LYS A 228 -45.72 8.96 -5.88
CA LYS A 228 -46.34 7.63 -6.08
C LYS A 228 -45.64 6.83 -7.16
N VAL A 229 -45.31 7.47 -8.28
CA VAL A 229 -44.56 6.83 -9.37
C VAL A 229 -43.18 6.39 -8.87
N LEU A 230 -42.49 7.20 -8.07
CA LEU A 230 -41.19 6.85 -7.49
C LEU A 230 -41.30 5.62 -6.59
N GLY A 231 -42.31 5.57 -5.72
CA GLY A 231 -42.55 4.43 -4.84
C GLY A 231 -42.78 3.13 -5.61
N VAL A 232 -43.60 3.18 -6.66
CA VAL A 232 -43.89 2.02 -7.52
C VAL A 232 -42.65 1.56 -8.27
N VAL A 233 -41.88 2.48 -8.87
CA VAL A 233 -40.66 2.15 -9.60
C VAL A 233 -39.61 1.52 -8.67
N PHE A 234 -39.36 2.11 -7.51
CA PHE A 234 -38.44 1.54 -6.52
C PHE A 234 -38.89 0.15 -6.06
N SER A 235 -40.18 -0.05 -5.84
CA SER A 235 -40.73 -1.36 -5.47
C SER A 235 -40.51 -2.42 -6.56
N ILE A 236 -40.81 -2.10 -7.83
CA ILE A 236 -40.56 -2.98 -8.98
C ILE A 236 -39.07 -3.28 -9.12
N SER A 237 -38.20 -2.27 -9.04
CA SER A 237 -36.74 -2.47 -9.08
C SER A 237 -36.24 -3.33 -7.93
N GLY A 238 -36.79 -3.17 -6.72
CA GLY A 238 -36.44 -3.99 -5.56
C GLY A 238 -36.88 -5.46 -5.71
N ILE A 239 -38.04 -5.70 -6.33
CA ILE A 239 -38.52 -7.06 -6.67
C ILE A 239 -37.60 -7.69 -7.72
N ILE A 240 -37.24 -6.95 -8.78
CA ILE A 240 -36.32 -7.42 -9.82
C ILE A 240 -34.93 -7.74 -9.22
N LEU A 241 -34.41 -6.87 -8.35
CA LEU A 241 -33.15 -7.11 -7.62
C LEU A 241 -33.22 -8.36 -6.73
N GLY A 242 -34.32 -8.55 -6.02
CA GLY A 242 -34.56 -9.74 -5.20
C GLY A 242 -34.60 -11.01 -6.05
N CYS A 243 -35.33 -11.00 -7.17
CA CYS A 243 -35.37 -12.11 -8.11
C CYS A 243 -34.00 -12.37 -8.75
N ALA A 244 -33.25 -11.34 -9.12
CA ALA A 244 -31.91 -11.48 -9.69
C ALA A 244 -30.92 -12.10 -8.69
N ALA A 245 -30.99 -11.72 -7.41
CA ALA A 245 -30.15 -12.28 -6.35
C ALA A 245 -30.38 -13.79 -6.12
N VAL A 246 -31.61 -14.24 -6.34
CA VAL A 246 -32.01 -15.64 -6.14
C VAL A 246 -31.78 -16.48 -7.40
N PHE A 247 -32.17 -15.97 -8.57
CA PHE A 247 -32.31 -16.77 -9.80
C PHE A 247 -31.31 -16.46 -10.91
N VAL A 248 -30.73 -15.25 -10.95
CA VAL A 248 -29.89 -14.81 -12.09
C VAL A 248 -28.40 -14.91 -11.77
N TYR A 249 -28.00 -14.54 -10.55
CA TYR A 249 -26.61 -14.69 -10.12
C TYR A 249 -26.31 -16.17 -9.79
N LYS A 250 -25.61 -16.86 -10.70
CA LYS A 250 -25.00 -18.17 -10.42
C LYS A 250 -23.75 -17.98 -9.55
N ASN A 251 -23.71 -18.63 -8.39
CA ASN A 251 -22.59 -18.65 -7.42
C ASN A 251 -22.11 -17.30 -6.80
N PRO A 252 -22.98 -16.38 -6.35
CA PRO A 252 -22.53 -15.25 -5.52
C PRO A 252 -22.13 -15.75 -4.11
N SER A 253 -21.11 -15.13 -3.51
CA SER A 253 -20.81 -15.37 -2.10
C SER A 253 -22.02 -15.03 -1.22
N MET A 254 -22.19 -15.72 -0.10
CA MET A 254 -23.36 -15.56 0.77
C MET A 254 -23.54 -14.10 1.23
N ALA A 255 -22.44 -13.39 1.48
CA ALA A 255 -22.44 -11.97 1.81
C ALA A 255 -22.97 -11.10 0.65
N LYS A 256 -22.53 -11.34 -0.59
CA LYS A 256 -23.03 -10.63 -1.78
C LYS A 256 -24.52 -10.86 -1.98
N ARG A 257 -24.99 -12.10 -1.79
CA ARG A 257 -26.41 -12.45 -1.90
C ARG A 257 -27.26 -11.74 -0.85
N LEU A 258 -26.81 -11.72 0.40
CA LEU A 258 -27.49 -11.06 1.50
C LEU A 258 -27.58 -9.53 1.26
N PHE A 259 -26.49 -8.92 0.81
CA PHE A 259 -26.45 -7.49 0.50
C PHE A 259 -27.48 -7.10 -0.58
N ILE A 260 -27.53 -7.83 -1.70
CA ILE A 260 -28.47 -7.54 -2.79
C ILE A 260 -29.92 -7.70 -2.31
N LEU A 261 -30.21 -8.73 -1.50
CA LEU A 261 -31.52 -8.92 -0.88
C LEU A 261 -31.88 -7.77 0.06
N CYS A 262 -30.96 -7.33 0.91
CA CYS A 262 -31.16 -6.17 1.79
C CYS A 262 -31.44 -4.89 1.00
N CYS A 263 -30.74 -4.66 -0.12
CA CYS A 263 -31.03 -3.54 -1.03
C CYS A 263 -32.42 -3.68 -1.66
N GLY A 264 -32.80 -4.88 -2.10
CA GLY A 264 -34.14 -5.16 -2.64
C GLY A 264 -35.26 -4.86 -1.64
N VAL A 265 -35.04 -5.18 -0.35
CA VAL A 265 -35.94 -4.84 0.76
C VAL A 265 -35.96 -3.33 1.05
N ALA A 266 -34.79 -2.68 1.09
CA ALA A 266 -34.68 -1.24 1.30
C ALA A 266 -35.44 -0.45 0.21
N PHE A 267 -35.46 -0.97 -1.01
CA PHE A 267 -36.18 -0.37 -2.15
C PHE A 267 -37.71 -0.46 -2.00
N GLN A 268 -38.23 -1.26 -1.07
CA GLN A 268 -39.66 -1.26 -0.74
C GLN A 268 -40.05 -0.11 0.21
N LEU A 269 -39.09 0.47 0.94
CA LEU A 269 -39.34 1.49 1.97
C LEU A 269 -40.03 2.76 1.44
N PRO A 270 -39.73 3.31 0.25
CA PRO A 270 -40.42 4.48 -0.27
C PRO A 270 -41.91 4.24 -0.53
N LEU A 271 -42.27 3.05 -1.04
CA LEU A 271 -43.66 2.67 -1.26
C LEU A 271 -44.36 2.40 0.08
N ALA A 272 -43.72 1.66 0.97
CA ALA A 272 -44.23 1.39 2.32
C ALA A 272 -44.48 2.71 3.09
N TYR A 273 -43.54 3.66 3.05
CA TYR A 273 -43.72 4.96 3.66
C TYR A 273 -44.94 5.69 3.10
N GLN A 274 -45.19 5.65 1.80
CA GLN A 274 -46.36 6.32 1.21
C GLN A 274 -47.69 5.67 1.60
N VAL A 275 -47.72 4.33 1.71
CA VAL A 275 -48.90 3.58 2.16
C VAL A 275 -49.16 3.83 3.65
N PHE A 276 -48.11 3.89 4.48
CA PHE A 276 -48.22 4.03 5.94
C PHE A 276 -48.06 5.47 6.45
N LYS A 277 -47.86 6.47 5.59
CA LYS A 277 -47.63 7.87 5.99
C LYS A 277 -48.76 8.44 6.86
N SER A 278 -50.00 7.99 6.66
CA SER A 278 -51.15 8.40 7.46
C SER A 278 -51.13 7.84 8.88
N LYS A 279 -50.42 6.72 9.12
CA LYS A 279 -50.25 6.06 10.42
C LYS A 279 -48.95 6.44 11.13
N ILE A 280 -47.93 6.87 10.39
CA ILE A 280 -46.64 7.31 10.93
C ILE A 280 -46.64 8.84 11.10
N LYS A 281 -47.17 9.33 12.23
CA LYS A 281 -46.97 10.73 12.64
C LYS A 281 -45.57 10.87 13.27
N PHE A 282 -44.56 11.17 12.46
CA PHE A 282 -43.34 11.76 13.01
C PHE A 282 -43.70 13.15 13.53
N ASN A 283 -43.87 13.27 14.85
CA ASN A 283 -44.03 14.56 15.49
C ASN A 283 -42.66 15.27 15.44
N ILE A 284 -42.35 15.92 14.32
CA ILE A 284 -41.16 16.77 14.17
C ILE A 284 -41.44 18.11 14.86
N ASN A 285 -41.85 18.08 16.12
CA ASN A 285 -41.64 19.20 17.01
C ASN A 285 -40.16 19.15 17.41
N GLY A 286 -39.30 19.60 16.49
CA GLY A 286 -37.91 19.90 16.78
C GLY A 286 -37.89 21.03 17.79
N GLY A 287 -37.92 20.68 19.08
CA GLY A 287 -37.78 21.66 20.16
C GLY A 287 -36.52 22.50 19.93
N GLN A 288 -36.70 23.82 19.83
CA GLN A 288 -35.71 24.91 19.97
C GLN A 288 -34.34 24.83 19.26
N TYR A 289 -34.02 23.77 18.50
CA TYR A 289 -32.68 23.59 17.93
C TYR A 289 -32.56 24.35 16.61
N LYS A 290 -31.85 25.48 16.64
CA LYS A 290 -31.44 26.23 15.44
C LYS A 290 -30.16 25.63 14.88
N PRO A 291 -30.01 25.50 13.55
CA PRO A 291 -28.77 25.01 12.95
C PRO A 291 -27.60 25.92 13.33
N ASP A 292 -26.48 25.34 13.75
CA ASP A 292 -25.26 26.05 14.11
C ASP A 292 -24.14 25.63 13.15
N SER A 293 -23.87 26.49 12.16
CA SER A 293 -22.83 26.21 11.18
C SER A 293 -21.44 26.03 11.82
N ARG A 294 -21.17 26.61 12.99
CA ARG A 294 -19.87 26.45 13.65
C ARG A 294 -19.67 25.01 14.11
N VAL A 295 -20.73 24.37 14.61
CA VAL A 295 -20.72 22.95 15.00
C VAL A 295 -20.40 22.09 13.79
N PHE A 296 -21.07 22.32 12.66
CA PHE A 296 -20.81 21.56 11.44
C PHE A 296 -19.36 21.71 10.93
N HIS A 297 -18.88 22.95 10.76
CA HIS A 297 -17.53 23.18 10.23
C HIS A 297 -16.44 22.72 11.20
N ALA A 298 -16.67 22.79 12.53
CA ALA A 298 -15.74 22.24 13.50
C ALA A 298 -15.65 20.71 13.40
N GLY A 299 -16.79 20.01 13.24
CA GLY A 299 -16.78 18.55 13.03
C GLY A 299 -16.09 18.16 11.72
N GLY A 300 -16.34 18.90 10.64
CA GLY A 300 -15.65 18.71 9.37
C GLY A 300 -14.13 18.89 9.49
N LEU A 301 -13.69 19.98 10.13
CA LEU A 301 -12.26 20.25 10.37
C LEU A 301 -11.63 19.18 11.26
N PHE A 302 -12.34 18.73 12.31
CA PHE A 302 -11.89 17.67 13.19
C PHE A 302 -11.62 16.38 12.42
N LEU A 303 -12.58 15.93 11.59
CA LEU A 303 -12.39 14.75 10.74
C LEU A 303 -11.24 14.94 9.75
N SER A 304 -11.11 16.12 9.15
CA SER A 304 -9.99 16.42 8.24
C SER A 304 -8.63 16.32 8.92
N ILE A 305 -8.49 16.78 10.16
CA ILE A 305 -7.24 16.65 10.92
C ILE A 305 -7.01 15.19 11.32
N LEU A 306 -8.03 14.51 11.85
CA LEU A 306 -7.90 13.11 12.29
C LEU A 306 -7.51 12.18 11.13
N THR A 307 -8.25 12.21 10.02
CA THR A 307 -8.03 11.29 8.89
C THR A 307 -6.98 11.78 7.90
N GLY A 308 -6.75 13.10 7.85
CA GLY A 308 -5.81 13.71 6.92
C GLY A 308 -4.41 13.86 7.48
N ILE A 309 -4.27 14.00 8.80
CA ILE A 309 -2.99 14.31 9.44
C ILE A 309 -2.65 13.29 10.53
N THR A 310 -3.47 13.18 11.58
CA THR A 310 -3.12 12.39 12.78
C THR A 310 -2.88 10.91 12.46
N ILE A 311 -3.83 10.24 11.79
CA ILE A 311 -3.68 8.82 11.47
C ILE A 311 -2.53 8.58 10.47
N PRO A 312 -2.41 9.32 9.35
CA PRO A 312 -1.27 9.17 8.45
C PRO A 312 0.09 9.42 9.12
N ALA A 313 0.20 10.47 9.94
CA ALA A 313 1.44 10.79 10.66
C ALA A 313 1.81 9.68 11.64
N SER A 314 0.84 9.12 12.37
CA SER A 314 1.05 7.99 13.28
C SER A 314 1.58 6.74 12.56
N VAL A 315 1.11 6.47 11.34
CA VAL A 315 1.57 5.32 10.54
C VAL A 315 2.98 5.55 9.98
N ILE A 316 3.25 6.75 9.46
CA ILE A 316 4.59 7.04 8.91
C ILE A 316 5.61 7.08 10.04
N LYS A 317 5.26 7.63 11.20
CA LYS A 317 6.16 7.71 12.36
C LYS A 317 6.61 6.35 12.89
N SER A 318 5.80 5.29 12.74
CA SER A 318 6.19 3.96 13.22
C SER A 318 7.30 3.32 12.38
N SER A 319 7.44 3.70 11.10
CA SER A 319 8.56 3.28 10.25
C SER A 319 8.79 4.28 9.11
N ALA A 320 9.35 5.46 9.41
CA ALA A 320 9.40 6.55 8.42
C ALA A 320 10.30 6.21 7.22
N GLN A 321 11.29 5.36 7.44
CA GLN A 321 12.28 4.97 6.43
C GLN A 321 11.69 4.08 5.34
N GLU A 322 10.72 3.23 5.67
CA GLU A 322 10.01 2.38 4.71
C GLU A 322 9.21 3.19 3.68
N PHE A 323 8.89 4.45 3.99
CA PHE A 323 8.19 5.37 3.08
C PHE A 323 9.15 6.23 2.23
N VAL A 324 10.46 5.99 2.30
CA VAL A 324 11.49 6.71 1.53
C VAL A 324 12.10 5.78 0.49
N ASN A 325 12.27 6.29 -0.73
CA ASN A 325 13.05 5.62 -1.77
C ASN A 325 14.40 6.32 -1.92
N ILE A 326 15.48 5.55 -1.87
CA ILE A 326 16.87 6.06 -1.89
C ILE A 326 17.23 6.61 -3.28
N ASN A 327 16.66 6.04 -4.36
CA ASN A 327 16.95 6.47 -5.73
C ASN A 327 16.07 7.65 -6.18
N HIS A 328 14.87 7.77 -5.61
CA HIS A 328 13.90 8.82 -5.91
C HIS A 328 13.38 9.44 -4.61
N TYR A 329 14.27 10.15 -3.91
CA TYR A 329 13.94 10.71 -2.61
C TYR A 329 12.73 11.65 -2.70
N GLN A 330 11.65 11.26 -2.03
CA GLN A 330 10.49 12.11 -1.79
C GLN A 330 10.19 12.08 -0.30
N ASN A 331 10.04 13.26 0.31
CA ASN A 331 9.76 13.35 1.74
C ASN A 331 8.36 12.75 2.04
N PRO A 332 8.22 11.79 2.96
CA PRO A 332 6.96 11.11 3.25
C PRO A 332 5.90 12.03 3.85
N ILE A 333 6.26 13.24 4.31
CA ILE A 333 5.31 14.28 4.72
C ILE A 333 4.32 14.61 3.59
N TRP A 334 4.71 14.46 2.33
CA TRP A 334 3.78 14.68 1.22
C TRP A 334 2.57 13.75 1.24
N PHE A 335 2.70 12.53 1.77
CA PHE A 335 1.54 11.65 1.99
C PHE A 335 0.55 12.22 3.01
N ILE A 336 1.06 12.87 4.06
CA ILE A 336 0.26 13.58 5.06
C ILE A 336 -0.45 14.78 4.41
N VAL A 337 0.29 15.59 3.64
CA VAL A 337 -0.28 16.76 2.94
C VAL A 337 -1.35 16.33 1.93
N GLY A 338 -1.08 15.28 1.15
CA GLY A 338 -2.02 14.70 0.19
C GLY A 338 -3.30 14.21 0.86
N SER A 339 -3.15 13.39 1.92
CA SER A 339 -4.28 12.88 2.70
C SER A 339 -5.09 14.02 3.31
N PHE A 340 -4.44 15.04 3.88
CA PHE A 340 -5.11 16.23 4.40
C PHE A 340 -5.87 17.00 3.33
N CYS A 341 -5.30 17.19 2.14
CA CYS A 341 -6.00 17.86 1.04
C CYS A 341 -7.29 17.11 0.66
N ILE A 342 -7.22 15.77 0.55
CA ILE A 342 -8.39 14.96 0.23
C ILE A 342 -9.43 15.01 1.37
N ALA A 343 -8.99 14.92 2.62
CA ALA A 343 -9.86 14.95 3.80
C ALA A 343 -10.54 16.32 4.00
N PHE A 344 -9.79 17.40 3.83
CA PHE A 344 -10.32 18.78 3.88
C PHE A 344 -11.27 19.04 2.72
N GLY A 345 -10.90 18.62 1.51
CA GLY A 345 -11.76 18.64 0.34
C GLY A 345 -13.09 17.92 0.56
N THR A 346 -13.05 16.74 1.17
CA THR A 346 -14.24 15.92 1.45
C THR A 346 -15.12 16.56 2.53
N PHE A 347 -14.58 16.73 3.74
CA PHE A 347 -15.37 17.06 4.93
C PHE A 347 -15.67 18.55 5.09
N VAL A 348 -14.83 19.44 4.56
CA VAL A 348 -15.00 20.89 4.70
C VAL A 348 -15.56 21.50 3.43
N ILE A 349 -14.97 21.20 2.26
CA ILE A 349 -15.39 21.81 1.00
C ILE A 349 -16.69 21.17 0.50
N TRP A 350 -16.66 19.89 0.13
CA TRP A 350 -17.81 19.22 -0.48
C TRP A 350 -18.98 19.10 0.48
N PHE A 351 -18.78 18.54 1.67
CA PHE A 351 -19.86 18.48 2.66
C PHE A 351 -20.34 19.89 3.08
N GLY A 352 -19.46 20.90 3.08
CA GLY A 352 -19.85 22.30 3.29
C GLY A 352 -20.74 22.87 2.18
N ILE A 353 -20.49 22.52 0.92
CA ILE A 353 -21.36 22.87 -0.21
C ILE A 353 -22.75 22.23 -0.01
N PHE A 354 -22.81 20.94 0.33
CA PHE A 354 -24.08 20.26 0.64
C PHE A 354 -24.81 20.93 1.82
N TYR A 355 -24.10 21.25 2.90
CA TYR A 355 -24.65 21.92 4.08
C TYR A 355 -25.26 23.30 3.73
N ARG A 356 -24.54 24.11 2.93
CA ARG A 356 -25.02 25.45 2.51
C ARG A 356 -26.24 25.34 1.59
N LEU A 357 -26.30 24.34 0.73
CA LEU A 357 -27.43 24.13 -0.18
C LEU A 357 -28.66 23.52 0.51
N ALA A 358 -28.46 22.80 1.62
CA ALA A 358 -29.54 22.19 2.40
C ALA A 358 -30.50 23.24 3.03
N LYS A 359 -31.78 22.84 3.17
CA LYS A 359 -32.80 23.65 3.87
C LYS A 359 -32.47 23.74 5.37
N PRO A 360 -32.87 24.82 6.09
CA PRO A 360 -32.59 24.97 7.52
C PRO A 360 -33.01 23.78 8.38
N ALA A 361 -34.16 23.17 8.10
CA ALA A 361 -34.64 21.96 8.79
C ALA A 361 -33.72 20.75 8.59
N VAL A 362 -33.03 20.67 7.44
CA VAL A 362 -32.11 19.58 7.12
C VAL A 362 -30.72 19.82 7.73
N ARG A 363 -30.28 21.08 7.80
CA ARG A 363 -28.97 21.46 8.40
C ARG A 363 -28.82 20.99 9.84
N VAL A 364 -29.91 20.97 10.61
CA VAL A 364 -29.93 20.43 11.98
C VAL A 364 -29.44 18.97 12.03
N TYR A 365 -29.76 18.17 11.02
CA TYR A 365 -29.29 16.78 10.93
C TYR A 365 -27.81 16.70 10.56
N PHE A 366 -27.34 17.57 9.66
CA PHE A 366 -25.91 17.66 9.33
C PHE A 366 -25.07 17.98 10.58
N ASP A 367 -25.50 18.97 11.37
CA ASP A 367 -24.83 19.35 12.63
C ASP A 367 -24.74 18.18 13.61
N ARG A 368 -25.78 17.32 13.65
CA ARG A 368 -25.82 16.16 14.55
C ARG A 368 -24.98 15.01 14.03
N ILE A 369 -25.18 14.63 12.76
CA ILE A 369 -24.55 13.47 12.13
C ILE A 369 -23.03 13.63 12.12
N ILE A 370 -22.50 14.81 11.76
CA ILE A 370 -21.05 15.00 11.65
C ILE A 370 -20.32 14.73 12.97
N TRP A 371 -20.93 15.10 14.11
CA TRP A 371 -20.34 14.88 15.43
C TRP A 371 -20.54 13.47 15.97
N VAL A 372 -21.64 12.80 15.63
CA VAL A 372 -21.76 11.36 15.86
C VAL A 372 -20.64 10.64 15.13
N ILE A 373 -20.39 11.01 13.86
CA ILE A 373 -19.27 10.46 13.08
C ILE A 373 -17.93 10.76 13.75
N CYS A 374 -17.70 11.98 14.26
CA CYS A 374 -16.48 12.32 15.00
C CYS A 374 -16.28 11.41 16.23
N GLY A 375 -17.33 11.19 17.02
CA GLY A 375 -17.25 10.31 18.20
C GLY A 375 -16.99 8.85 17.85
N ILE A 376 -17.70 8.34 16.83
CA ILE A 376 -17.47 7.01 16.26
C ILE A 376 -16.03 6.87 15.75
N ALA A 377 -15.53 7.88 15.06
CA ALA A 377 -14.20 7.88 14.46
C ALA A 377 -13.09 7.76 15.51
N VAL A 378 -13.18 8.56 16.58
CA VAL A 378 -12.23 8.52 17.70
C VAL A 378 -12.30 7.17 18.40
N ALA A 379 -13.52 6.69 18.70
CA ALA A 379 -13.69 5.43 19.42
C ALA A 379 -13.11 4.25 18.65
N ASN A 380 -13.35 4.16 17.33
CA ASN A 380 -12.78 3.10 16.50
C ASN A 380 -11.26 3.21 16.42
N TYR A 381 -10.72 4.40 16.10
CA TYR A 381 -9.27 4.57 15.98
C TYR A 381 -8.52 4.22 17.28
N MET A 382 -9.06 4.58 18.44
CA MET A 382 -8.39 4.35 19.73
C MET A 382 -8.59 2.95 20.31
N PHE A 383 -9.77 2.35 20.15
CA PHE A 383 -10.16 1.18 20.94
C PHE A 383 -10.50 -0.07 20.11
N PHE A 384 -10.64 0.03 18.78
CA PHE A 384 -11.08 -1.10 17.96
C PHE A 384 -10.20 -1.30 16.70
N GLY A 385 -10.05 -2.57 16.30
CA GLY A 385 -9.22 -2.92 15.15
C GLY A 385 -7.72 -2.71 15.40
N ASN A 386 -7.26 -3.01 16.61
CA ASN A 386 -5.90 -2.72 17.08
C ASN A 386 -4.92 -3.88 16.80
N LYS A 387 -5.43 -5.05 16.42
CA LYS A 387 -4.66 -6.29 16.23
C LYS A 387 -4.77 -6.78 14.78
N LEU A 388 -4.23 -6.00 13.84
CA LEU A 388 -4.34 -6.28 12.40
C LEU A 388 -3.06 -6.89 11.79
N GLY A 389 -2.00 -7.05 12.59
CA GLY A 389 -0.69 -7.52 12.13
C GLY A 389 0.21 -6.37 11.63
N THR A 390 1.35 -6.74 11.04
CA THR A 390 2.30 -5.81 10.43
C THR A 390 1.69 -5.14 9.20
N LEU A 391 1.92 -3.84 9.05
CA LEU A 391 1.45 -3.02 7.93
C LEU A 391 2.63 -2.68 7.03
N SER A 392 2.54 -3.02 5.75
CA SER A 392 3.54 -2.64 4.74
C SER A 392 3.49 -1.13 4.41
N PRO A 393 4.55 -0.58 3.80
CA PRO A 393 4.53 0.80 3.30
C PRO A 393 3.54 1.01 2.14
N SER A 394 2.95 -0.04 1.57
CA SER A 394 1.82 0.02 0.62
C SER A 394 0.45 0.05 1.30
N LEU A 395 0.42 0.17 2.64
CA LEU A 395 -0.77 0.14 3.49
C LEU A 395 -1.54 -1.18 3.39
N THR A 396 -0.81 -2.29 3.26
CA THR A 396 -1.35 -3.64 3.22
C THR A 396 -0.86 -4.46 4.43
N PHE A 397 -1.77 -5.14 5.10
CA PHE A 397 -1.47 -6.09 6.17
C PHE A 397 -1.02 -7.44 5.60
N GLU A 398 -0.08 -8.10 6.29
CA GLU A 398 0.42 -9.45 5.94
C GLU A 398 -0.71 -10.49 5.83
N THR A 399 -1.75 -10.34 6.66
CA THR A 399 -2.93 -11.21 6.64
C THR A 399 -4.19 -10.41 6.32
N ASN A 400 -5.18 -11.08 5.73
CA ASN A 400 -6.47 -10.44 5.43
C ASN A 400 -7.21 -10.05 6.72
N ILE A 401 -7.73 -8.82 6.75
CA ILE A 401 -8.49 -8.31 7.89
C ILE A 401 -9.77 -9.13 8.07
N ARG A 402 -9.90 -9.81 9.22
CA ARG A 402 -11.10 -10.54 9.64
C ARG A 402 -11.39 -10.25 11.10
N PHE A 403 -12.66 -10.02 11.42
CA PHE A 403 -13.14 -9.80 12.78
C PHE A 403 -14.11 -10.90 13.19
N GLY A 404 -13.99 -11.35 14.43
CA GLY A 404 -14.95 -12.29 15.01
C GLY A 404 -16.32 -11.64 15.23
N LEU A 405 -17.39 -12.44 15.20
CA LEU A 405 -18.75 -11.95 15.46
C LEU A 405 -18.87 -11.21 16.80
N ARG A 406 -18.16 -11.68 17.84
CA ARG A 406 -18.12 -11.05 19.16
C ARG A 406 -17.58 -9.62 19.10
N GLU A 407 -16.49 -9.39 18.38
CA GLU A 407 -15.88 -8.07 18.23
C GLU A 407 -16.81 -7.13 17.47
N ILE A 408 -17.43 -7.62 16.39
CA ILE A 408 -18.43 -6.88 15.61
C ILE A 408 -19.60 -6.45 16.49
N LEU A 409 -20.14 -7.34 17.32
CA LEU A 409 -21.27 -7.03 18.20
C LEU A 409 -20.89 -6.01 19.29
N ILE A 410 -19.75 -6.20 19.96
CA ILE A 410 -19.27 -5.25 20.99
C ILE A 410 -19.06 -3.87 20.39
N ASN A 411 -18.38 -3.80 19.24
CA ASN A 411 -18.18 -2.54 18.52
C ASN A 411 -19.52 -1.91 18.12
N GLY A 412 -20.45 -2.68 17.56
CA GLY A 412 -21.79 -2.21 17.18
C GLY A 412 -22.57 -1.62 18.35
N ILE A 413 -22.57 -2.30 19.51
CA ILE A 413 -23.20 -1.80 20.74
C ILE A 413 -22.54 -0.48 21.17
N ALA A 414 -21.21 -0.42 21.18
CA ALA A 414 -20.48 0.81 21.52
C ALA A 414 -20.85 1.98 20.59
N MET A 415 -21.00 1.73 19.29
CA MET A 415 -21.41 2.77 18.32
C MET A 415 -22.83 3.28 18.59
N VAL A 416 -23.76 2.38 18.94
CA VAL A 416 -25.13 2.77 19.33
C VAL A 416 -25.13 3.61 20.60
N VAL A 417 -24.38 3.19 21.63
CA VAL A 417 -24.25 3.93 22.90
C VAL A 417 -23.68 5.33 22.66
N LEU A 418 -22.66 5.48 21.81
CA LEU A 418 -22.08 6.77 21.44
C LEU A 418 -23.07 7.66 20.68
N ALA A 419 -23.84 7.10 19.75
CA ALA A 419 -24.86 7.86 19.04
C ALA A 419 -25.98 8.36 19.97
N VAL A 420 -26.42 7.51 20.91
CA VAL A 420 -27.45 7.86 21.90
C VAL A 420 -26.93 8.90 22.90
N SER A 421 -25.71 8.73 23.43
CA SER A 421 -25.12 9.69 24.38
C SER A 421 -24.92 11.06 23.73
N TYR A 422 -24.48 11.11 22.47
CA TYR A 422 -24.40 12.36 21.72
C TYR A 422 -25.77 12.99 21.49
N TYR A 423 -26.80 12.20 21.15
CA TYR A 423 -28.16 12.71 21.01
C TYR A 423 -28.67 13.37 22.31
N ILE A 424 -28.41 12.74 23.46
CA ILE A 424 -28.72 13.29 24.79
C ILE A 424 -27.94 14.60 25.02
N LEU A 425 -26.65 14.64 24.69
CA LEU A 425 -25.82 15.84 24.80
C LEU A 425 -26.34 16.99 23.95
N CYS A 426 -26.77 16.73 22.70
CA CYS A 426 -27.44 17.72 21.85
C CYS A 426 -28.76 18.22 22.43
N LYS A 427 -29.50 17.35 23.13
CA LYS A 427 -30.79 17.73 23.71
C LYS A 427 -30.62 18.66 24.91
N TYR A 428 -29.67 18.39 25.79
CA TYR A 428 -29.53 19.10 27.07
C TYR A 428 -28.39 20.13 27.12
N HIS A 429 -27.35 19.99 26.28
CA HIS A 429 -26.11 20.77 26.37
C HIS A 429 -25.58 21.30 25.02
N TYR A 430 -26.45 21.54 24.04
CA TYR A 430 -26.02 21.96 22.68
C TYR A 430 -25.07 23.15 22.63
N LYS A 431 -25.20 24.13 23.53
CA LYS A 431 -24.34 25.32 23.60
C LYS A 431 -22.88 25.01 23.95
N ARG A 432 -22.59 23.84 24.53
CA ARG A 432 -21.24 23.40 24.93
C ARG A 432 -20.53 22.60 23.83
N ILE A 433 -21.26 22.05 22.86
CA ILE A 433 -20.71 21.14 21.84
C ILE A 433 -19.57 21.79 21.05
N PHE A 434 -19.74 23.03 20.61
CA PHE A 434 -18.69 23.75 19.89
C PHE A 434 -17.41 23.99 20.74
N LYS A 435 -17.55 24.18 22.05
CA LYS A 435 -16.37 24.34 22.93
C LYS A 435 -15.62 23.02 23.09
N VAL A 436 -16.35 21.92 23.28
CA VAL A 436 -15.76 20.57 23.34
C VAL A 436 -15.03 20.25 22.03
N ALA A 437 -15.65 20.59 20.89
CA ALA A 437 -15.05 20.46 19.57
C ALA A 437 -13.68 21.14 19.46
N LEU A 438 -13.59 22.39 19.91
CA LEU A 438 -12.34 23.16 19.87
C LEU A 438 -11.24 22.52 20.70
N VAL A 439 -11.57 21.95 21.86
CA VAL A 439 -10.59 21.25 22.72
C VAL A 439 -10.02 20.03 21.98
N PHE A 440 -10.88 19.22 21.36
CA PHE A 440 -10.43 18.06 20.59
C PHE A 440 -9.58 18.44 19.37
N ILE A 441 -9.98 19.49 18.63
CA ILE A 441 -9.21 20.00 17.49
C ILE A 441 -7.83 20.50 17.95
N LEU A 442 -7.78 21.23 19.07
CA LEU A 442 -6.53 21.73 19.65
C LEU A 442 -5.63 20.57 20.09
N ALA A 443 -6.19 19.56 20.76
CA ALA A 443 -5.45 18.38 21.20
C ALA A 443 -4.83 17.64 20.01
N LEU A 444 -5.59 17.38 18.94
CA LEU A 444 -5.06 16.76 17.72
C LEU A 444 -3.98 17.62 17.05
N SER A 445 -4.19 18.95 17.02
CA SER A 445 -3.28 19.88 16.35
C SER A 445 -1.92 19.99 17.06
N VAL A 446 -1.86 19.79 18.38
CA VAL A 446 -0.60 19.80 19.16
C VAL A 446 0.25 18.55 18.88
N MET A 447 -0.38 17.40 18.57
CA MET A 447 0.36 16.17 18.26
C MET A 447 1.06 16.23 16.90
N VAL A 448 0.51 16.99 15.94
CA VAL A 448 0.99 17.02 14.56
C VAL A 448 2.46 17.48 14.44
N PRO A 449 2.90 18.61 15.02
CA PRO A 449 4.30 19.02 14.94
C PRO A 449 5.25 17.98 15.54
N VAL A 450 4.85 17.33 16.65
CA VAL A 450 5.68 16.31 17.32
C VAL A 450 5.89 15.11 16.39
N ASP A 451 4.83 14.63 15.75
CA ASP A 451 4.93 13.50 14.82
C ASP A 451 5.73 13.86 13.56
N VAL A 452 5.53 15.05 13.00
CA VAL A 452 6.30 15.54 11.85
C VAL A 452 7.78 15.72 12.17
N LEU A 453 8.12 16.26 13.35
CA LEU A 453 9.50 16.39 13.79
C LEU A 453 10.15 15.01 14.00
N SER A 454 9.41 14.06 14.58
CA SER A 454 9.86 12.67 14.72
C SER A 454 10.15 12.02 13.37
N ILE A 455 9.25 12.17 12.39
CA ILE A 455 9.43 11.63 11.02
C ILE A 455 10.67 12.24 10.37
N ASN A 456 10.80 13.57 10.39
CA ASN A 456 11.96 14.24 9.81
C ASN A 456 13.28 13.84 10.48
N SER A 457 13.26 13.60 11.79
CA SER A 457 14.43 13.12 12.51
C SER A 457 14.86 11.72 12.05
N GLN A 458 13.91 10.80 11.83
CA GLN A 458 14.19 9.42 11.40
C GLN A 458 14.73 9.31 9.96
N ILE A 459 14.43 10.28 9.09
CA ILE A 459 14.85 10.26 7.67
C ILE A 459 16.01 11.23 7.37
N LYS A 460 16.44 12.01 8.36
CA LYS A 460 17.47 13.05 8.19
C LYS A 460 18.78 12.47 7.65
N ASP A 461 19.16 11.29 8.13
CA ASP A 461 20.42 10.65 7.74
C ASP A 461 20.30 9.93 6.39
N ILE A 462 19.12 9.42 6.02
CA ILE A 462 18.86 8.91 4.66
C ILE A 462 19.03 10.03 3.63
N ASN A 463 18.52 11.24 3.92
CA ASN A 463 18.65 12.38 3.02
C ASN A 463 20.13 12.73 2.75
N LYS A 464 21.01 12.57 3.75
CA LYS A 464 22.46 12.75 3.56
C LYS A 464 23.08 11.66 2.70
N THR A 465 22.69 10.40 2.89
CA THR A 465 23.17 9.26 2.09
C THR A 465 22.75 9.35 0.62
N VAL A 466 21.63 10.02 0.32
CA VAL A 466 21.20 10.32 -1.05
C VAL A 466 21.95 11.52 -1.65
N ASP A 467 22.27 12.54 -0.83
CA ASP A 467 22.96 13.77 -1.28
C ASP A 467 24.47 13.60 -1.53
N THR A 468 25.11 12.51 -1.08
CA THR A 468 26.56 12.29 -1.27
C THR A 468 26.97 11.86 -2.67
N GLY A 469 26.02 11.61 -3.60
CA GLY A 469 26.35 11.36 -5.00
C GLY A 469 27.35 10.22 -5.24
N GLU A 470 27.35 9.20 -4.38
CA GLU A 470 28.34 8.13 -4.47
C GLU A 470 28.18 7.33 -5.78
N ASP A 471 29.34 7.07 -6.39
CA ASP A 471 29.55 6.22 -7.57
C ASP A 471 28.64 4.98 -7.60
N LYS A 472 28.29 4.52 -8.81
CA LYS A 472 27.60 3.24 -9.01
C LYS A 472 28.23 2.15 -8.12
N PRO A 473 27.42 1.36 -7.37
CA PRO A 473 27.93 0.29 -6.52
C PRO A 473 28.93 -0.57 -7.28
N ARG A 474 30.13 -0.73 -6.73
CA ARG A 474 31.22 -1.48 -7.36
C ARG A 474 32.15 -2.04 -6.32
N PHE A 475 32.70 -3.23 -6.58
CA PHE A 475 33.80 -3.79 -5.82
C PHE A 475 34.89 -4.27 -6.77
N THR A 476 36.15 -4.20 -6.35
CA THR A 476 37.28 -4.61 -7.18
C THR A 476 37.77 -5.98 -6.76
N MET A 477 37.98 -6.87 -7.73
CA MET A 477 38.73 -8.12 -7.56
C MET A 477 40.00 -8.07 -8.37
N TYR A 478 41.08 -8.56 -7.77
CA TYR A 478 42.42 -8.53 -8.34
C TYR A 478 42.82 -9.91 -8.82
N LYS A 479 43.37 -10.03 -10.03
CA LYS A 479 43.83 -11.33 -10.58
C LYS A 479 45.07 -11.88 -9.91
N ASN A 480 45.99 -10.99 -9.50
CA ASN A 480 47.30 -11.40 -8.97
C ASN A 480 47.40 -11.27 -7.44
N GLY A 481 46.29 -10.99 -6.77
CA GLY A 481 46.19 -10.95 -5.30
C GLY A 481 45.32 -12.08 -4.74
N LYS A 482 44.91 -11.96 -3.48
CA LYS A 482 43.90 -12.81 -2.85
C LYS A 482 42.62 -12.02 -2.64
N ASN A 483 41.49 -12.55 -3.12
CA ASN A 483 40.18 -11.93 -2.89
C ASN A 483 39.40 -12.76 -1.86
N VAL A 484 38.70 -12.10 -0.94
CA VAL A 484 37.82 -12.73 0.04
C VAL A 484 36.44 -12.14 -0.10
N VAL A 485 35.44 -12.99 -0.24
CA VAL A 485 34.05 -12.61 -0.41
C VAL A 485 33.22 -13.30 0.66
N VAL A 486 32.42 -12.52 1.39
CA VAL A 486 31.39 -13.00 2.30
C VAL A 486 30.04 -12.46 1.82
N ILE A 487 29.14 -13.37 1.44
CA ILE A 487 27.76 -13.02 1.07
C ILE A 487 26.83 -13.65 2.09
N MET A 488 26.17 -12.79 2.86
CA MET A 488 25.07 -13.16 3.74
C MET A 488 23.77 -13.18 2.93
N LEU A 489 23.16 -14.34 2.79
CA LEU A 489 21.81 -14.51 2.24
C LEU A 489 20.82 -14.63 3.40
N ASP A 490 20.04 -13.60 3.66
CA ASP A 490 19.12 -13.53 4.81
C ASP A 490 18.08 -14.66 4.73
N ARG A 491 17.99 -15.47 5.80
CA ARG A 491 17.15 -16.68 5.89
C ARG A 491 17.41 -17.77 4.83
N ALA A 492 18.61 -17.83 4.25
CA ALA A 492 18.92 -18.95 3.37
C ALA A 492 18.99 -20.26 4.16
N MET A 493 18.25 -21.26 3.68
CA MET A 493 18.05 -22.53 4.37
C MET A 493 19.21 -23.49 4.09
N GLY A 494 19.94 -23.89 5.14
CA GLY A 494 20.98 -24.92 5.01
C GLY A 494 20.41 -26.27 4.58
N GLU A 495 19.19 -26.58 5.05
CA GLU A 495 18.48 -27.82 4.74
C GLU A 495 18.17 -28.01 3.24
N TYR A 496 18.05 -26.92 2.47
CA TYR A 496 17.68 -27.01 1.06
C TYR A 496 18.84 -27.38 0.14
N VAL A 497 20.09 -27.20 0.56
CA VAL A 497 21.26 -27.35 -0.30
C VAL A 497 21.32 -28.75 -0.97
N PRO A 498 21.16 -29.88 -0.26
CA PRO A 498 21.20 -31.19 -0.91
C PRO A 498 20.12 -31.37 -2.00
N TYR A 499 18.93 -30.80 -1.79
CA TYR A 499 17.79 -30.92 -2.70
C TYR A 499 17.93 -29.99 -3.92
N ILE A 500 18.41 -28.76 -3.72
CA ILE A 500 18.72 -27.81 -4.80
C ILE A 500 19.71 -28.44 -5.79
N PHE A 501 20.78 -29.03 -5.29
CA PHE A 501 21.83 -29.66 -6.12
C PHE A 501 21.42 -31.04 -6.68
N ASN A 502 20.35 -31.64 -6.16
CA ASN A 502 19.73 -32.84 -6.73
C ASN A 502 18.82 -32.47 -7.91
N GLU A 503 18.03 -31.42 -7.76
CA GLU A 503 17.13 -30.92 -8.81
C GLU A 503 17.87 -30.26 -9.98
N LYS A 504 18.95 -29.52 -9.70
CA LYS A 504 19.80 -28.84 -10.69
C LYS A 504 21.25 -29.33 -10.57
N PRO A 505 21.59 -30.55 -11.04
CA PRO A 505 22.93 -31.12 -10.92
C PRO A 505 24.04 -30.25 -11.53
N GLU A 506 23.72 -29.43 -12.53
CA GLU A 506 24.64 -28.47 -13.16
C GLU A 506 25.19 -27.43 -12.16
N LEU A 507 24.50 -27.19 -11.04
CA LEU A 507 25.00 -26.32 -9.98
C LEU A 507 26.26 -26.91 -9.33
N LYS A 508 26.46 -28.23 -9.31
CA LYS A 508 27.70 -28.84 -8.78
C LYS A 508 28.93 -28.37 -9.53
N GLU A 509 28.83 -28.22 -10.86
CA GLU A 509 29.91 -27.69 -11.70
C GLU A 509 30.09 -26.19 -11.46
N LYS A 510 28.99 -25.42 -11.43
CA LYS A 510 29.04 -23.98 -11.16
C LYS A 510 29.55 -23.63 -9.77
N PHE A 511 29.42 -24.52 -8.79
CA PHE A 511 29.93 -24.37 -7.43
C PHE A 511 31.16 -25.26 -7.16
N ALA A 512 31.85 -25.74 -8.19
CA ALA A 512 33.08 -26.52 -8.05
C ALA A 512 34.10 -25.83 -7.13
N GLY A 513 34.54 -26.51 -6.07
CA GLY A 513 35.46 -25.98 -5.05
C GLY A 513 34.79 -25.58 -3.73
N PHE A 514 33.45 -25.52 -3.67
CA PHE A 514 32.73 -25.28 -2.42
C PHE A 514 32.63 -26.55 -1.56
N THR A 515 32.80 -26.40 -0.26
CA THR A 515 32.32 -27.34 0.77
C THR A 515 31.03 -26.78 1.37
N ALA A 516 29.93 -27.51 1.23
CA ALA A 516 28.66 -27.22 1.88
C ALA A 516 28.57 -27.93 3.23
N TYR A 517 28.41 -27.17 4.30
CA TYR A 517 28.29 -27.73 5.65
C TYR A 517 26.83 -28.04 5.96
N THR A 518 26.57 -29.27 6.38
CA THR A 518 25.21 -29.77 6.65
C THR A 518 24.88 -29.85 8.13
N ASN A 519 25.81 -29.52 9.03
CA ASN A 519 25.60 -29.48 10.49
C ASN A 519 26.00 -28.10 11.03
N VAL A 520 25.11 -27.11 10.86
CA VAL A 520 25.41 -25.69 11.09
C VAL A 520 24.35 -25.05 11.96
N VAL A 521 24.74 -24.44 13.09
CA VAL A 521 23.79 -23.77 13.99
C VAL A 521 24.00 -22.25 14.02
N SER A 522 22.90 -21.50 14.06
CA SER A 522 22.89 -20.06 14.40
C SER A 522 22.61 -19.86 15.89
N PHE A 523 23.21 -18.83 16.46
CA PHE A 523 22.97 -18.45 17.85
C PHE A 523 21.63 -17.73 18.09
N GLY A 524 20.91 -17.34 17.03
CA GLY A 524 19.63 -16.62 17.14
C GLY A 524 18.68 -16.92 15.98
N GLY A 525 17.38 -16.93 16.27
CA GLY A 525 16.34 -17.28 15.29
C GLY A 525 15.80 -16.13 14.44
N VAL A 526 16.30 -14.91 14.67
CA VAL A 526 15.94 -13.69 13.93
C VAL A 526 17.19 -12.85 13.65
N THR A 527 17.19 -12.06 12.58
CA THR A 527 18.34 -11.28 12.10
C THR A 527 19.05 -10.45 13.15
N ASN A 528 18.30 -9.77 14.02
CA ASN A 528 18.85 -8.96 15.12
C ASN A 528 19.73 -9.78 16.09
N THR A 529 19.42 -11.07 16.25
CA THR A 529 20.12 -11.99 17.18
C THR A 529 21.09 -12.95 16.47
N GLY A 530 20.83 -13.29 15.20
CA GLY A 530 21.65 -14.23 14.43
C GLY A 530 22.83 -13.56 13.71
N SER A 531 22.65 -12.36 13.18
CA SER A 531 23.69 -11.67 12.38
C SER A 531 24.91 -11.19 13.18
N PRO A 532 24.83 -10.73 14.45
CA PRO A 532 26.02 -10.22 15.15
C PRO A 532 27.13 -11.25 15.28
N ALA A 533 26.78 -12.51 15.59
CA ALA A 533 27.73 -13.60 15.71
C ALA A 533 28.38 -13.93 14.36
N LEU A 534 27.62 -13.90 13.26
CA LEU A 534 28.14 -14.05 11.89
C LEU A 534 29.17 -12.97 11.54
N LEU A 535 28.89 -11.73 11.90
CA LEU A 535 29.70 -10.57 11.54
C LEU A 535 30.97 -10.44 12.39
N GLY A 536 30.85 -10.65 13.69
CA GLY A 536 31.91 -10.39 14.66
C GLY A 536 32.51 -11.63 15.34
N GLY A 537 31.91 -12.80 15.15
CA GLY A 537 32.35 -14.07 15.72
C GLY A 537 31.76 -14.33 17.11
N TYR A 538 32.35 -15.27 17.84
CA TYR A 538 31.82 -15.78 19.11
C TYR A 538 31.67 -14.72 20.23
N GLU A 539 32.39 -13.59 20.15
CA GLU A 539 32.23 -12.48 21.09
C GLU A 539 30.91 -11.71 20.95
N TYR A 540 30.14 -11.97 19.89
CA TYR A 540 28.88 -11.28 19.60
C TYR A 540 27.70 -12.25 19.52
N THR A 541 27.81 -13.43 20.14
CA THR A 541 26.64 -14.28 20.37
C THR A 541 25.65 -13.56 21.29
N PRO A 542 24.33 -13.88 21.26
CA PRO A 542 23.36 -13.25 22.14
C PRO A 542 23.73 -13.31 23.62
N LEU A 543 24.40 -14.39 24.04
CA LEU A 543 24.92 -14.55 25.39
C LEU A 543 25.96 -13.48 25.72
N GLU A 544 26.99 -13.33 24.89
CA GLU A 544 28.07 -12.36 25.10
C GLU A 544 27.57 -10.92 24.96
N MET A 545 26.64 -10.69 24.02
CA MET A 545 25.93 -9.42 23.87
C MET A 545 25.18 -9.05 25.17
N ASN A 546 24.48 -9.98 25.81
CA ASN A 546 23.75 -9.72 27.05
C ASN A 546 24.65 -9.59 28.28
N LYS A 547 25.83 -10.24 28.30
CA LYS A 547 26.83 -10.05 29.36
C LYS A 547 27.38 -8.62 29.40
N ARG A 548 27.56 -7.97 28.24
CA ARG A 548 27.95 -6.55 28.11
C ARG A 548 26.77 -5.60 28.38
N SER A 549 26.25 -5.65 29.61
CA SER A 549 25.00 -4.94 30.00
C SER A 549 25.15 -3.44 30.29
N ASP A 550 26.37 -2.91 30.21
CA ASP A 550 26.71 -1.50 30.38
C ASP A 550 26.58 -0.70 29.06
N GLU A 551 26.75 -1.36 27.92
CA GLU A 551 26.68 -0.80 26.56
C GLU A 551 25.33 -1.06 25.87
N LEU A 552 24.96 -0.21 24.90
CA LEU A 552 23.75 -0.41 24.10
C LEU A 552 23.95 -1.52 23.05
N LEU A 553 22.90 -2.27 22.76
CA LEU A 553 22.89 -3.31 21.72
C LEU A 553 23.32 -2.76 20.35
N VAL A 554 22.81 -1.58 19.97
CA VAL A 554 23.18 -0.93 18.70
C VAL A 554 24.69 -0.66 18.59
N THR A 555 25.34 -0.29 19.70
CA THR A 555 26.79 -0.07 19.73
C THR A 555 27.55 -1.36 19.49
N LYS A 556 27.13 -2.45 20.15
CA LYS A 556 27.75 -3.78 20.03
C LYS A 556 27.50 -4.41 18.66
N HIS A 557 26.32 -4.21 18.09
CA HIS A 557 26.00 -4.64 16.73
C HIS A 557 26.84 -3.91 15.69
N ASN A 558 26.97 -2.59 15.82
CA ASN A 558 27.85 -1.79 14.97
C ASN A 558 29.33 -2.19 15.12
N GLU A 559 29.76 -2.58 16.32
CA GLU A 559 31.09 -3.14 16.55
C GLU A 559 31.25 -4.45 15.77
N ALA A 560 30.29 -5.39 15.87
CA ALA A 560 30.27 -6.64 15.12
C ALA A 560 30.35 -6.43 13.59
N LEU A 561 29.53 -5.51 13.04
CA LEU A 561 29.53 -5.14 11.61
C LEU A 561 30.92 -4.69 11.12
N LYS A 562 31.73 -4.12 11.99
CA LYS A 562 33.04 -3.57 11.66
C LYS A 562 34.19 -4.55 11.83
N VAL A 563 34.02 -5.66 12.56
CA VAL A 563 35.14 -6.58 12.89
C VAL A 563 35.90 -7.03 11.65
N MET A 564 35.23 -7.68 10.69
CA MET A 564 35.90 -8.14 9.48
C MET A 564 36.37 -6.97 8.59
N PRO A 565 35.53 -5.98 8.21
CA PRO A 565 35.98 -4.89 7.34
C PRO A 565 37.21 -4.14 7.88
N VAL A 566 37.23 -3.81 9.17
CA VAL A 566 38.35 -3.10 9.80
C VAL A 566 39.59 -3.99 9.89
N LEU A 567 39.43 -5.27 10.23
CA LEU A 567 40.54 -6.21 10.29
C LEU A 567 41.21 -6.38 8.92
N PHE A 568 40.43 -6.47 7.83
CA PHE A 568 40.96 -6.57 6.48
C PHE A 568 41.63 -5.27 6.00
N ASP A 569 41.05 -4.10 6.30
CA ASP A 569 41.68 -2.79 6.00
C ASP A 569 43.04 -2.63 6.70
N GLN A 570 43.10 -3.00 7.99
CA GLN A 570 44.35 -3.00 8.77
C GLN A 570 45.41 -3.95 8.22
N ASN A 571 45.01 -4.97 7.44
CA ASN A 571 45.90 -5.91 6.76
C ASN A 571 46.10 -5.59 5.27
N ASN A 572 45.87 -4.33 4.86
CA ASN A 572 46.11 -3.80 3.51
C ASN A 572 45.24 -4.42 2.39
N PHE A 573 44.02 -4.84 2.70
CA PHE A 573 43.04 -5.23 1.68
C PHE A 573 42.27 -4.01 1.17
N ASP A 574 41.84 -4.04 -0.10
CA ASP A 574 40.81 -3.14 -0.61
C ASP A 574 39.44 -3.63 -0.12
N VAL A 575 38.79 -2.87 0.76
CA VAL A 575 37.59 -3.30 1.50
C VAL A 575 36.34 -2.65 0.92
N THR A 576 35.34 -3.45 0.60
CA THR A 576 34.00 -3.00 0.19
C THR A 576 32.91 -3.67 1.02
N VAL A 577 31.93 -2.89 1.48
CA VAL A 577 30.79 -3.38 2.27
C VAL A 577 29.48 -2.97 1.57
N PHE A 578 28.66 -3.96 1.24
CA PHE A 578 27.32 -3.76 0.68
C PHE A 578 26.24 -4.04 1.73
N ASP A 579 25.29 -3.12 1.84
CA ASP A 579 24.06 -3.27 2.64
C ASP A 579 24.31 -3.78 4.07
N PRO A 580 25.13 -3.07 4.90
CA PRO A 580 25.50 -3.54 6.23
C PRO A 580 24.27 -3.69 7.14
N VAL A 581 23.87 -4.93 7.40
CA VAL A 581 22.60 -5.30 8.05
C VAL A 581 22.38 -4.51 9.34
N TYR A 582 21.27 -3.77 9.41
CA TYR A 582 20.86 -2.97 10.56
C TYR A 582 21.96 -2.05 11.12
N ALA A 583 22.81 -1.47 10.27
CA ALA A 583 23.74 -0.41 10.71
C ALA A 583 22.96 0.72 11.42
N ASN A 584 23.39 1.07 12.64
CA ASN A 584 22.67 1.96 13.58
C ASN A 584 21.22 1.54 13.90
N TYR A 585 20.88 0.25 13.77
CA TYR A 585 19.53 -0.29 13.96
C TYR A 585 18.48 0.41 13.07
N GLN A 586 18.88 0.75 11.84
CA GLN A 586 18.02 1.35 10.82
C GLN A 586 17.62 0.31 9.77
N TRP A 587 16.43 0.46 9.18
CA TRP A 587 15.96 -0.43 8.11
C TRP A 587 16.73 -0.21 6.81
N ILE A 588 16.97 1.07 6.49
CA ILE A 588 17.95 1.46 5.49
C ILE A 588 19.27 1.64 6.23
N PRO A 589 20.30 0.82 5.96
CA PRO A 589 21.56 0.89 6.69
C PRO A 589 22.18 2.29 6.70
N ASP A 590 22.48 2.80 7.88
CA ASP A 590 23.23 4.05 8.03
C ASP A 590 24.72 3.80 7.81
N LEU A 591 25.19 4.14 6.61
CA LEU A 591 26.58 3.92 6.22
C LEU A 591 27.59 4.73 7.05
N SER A 592 27.16 5.77 7.76
CA SER A 592 28.05 6.62 8.59
C SER A 592 28.76 5.84 9.71
N VAL A 593 28.30 4.64 10.05
CA VAL A 593 28.98 3.72 10.99
C VAL A 593 30.45 3.45 10.63
N PHE A 594 30.82 3.60 9.35
CA PHE A 594 32.19 3.44 8.84
C PHE A 594 32.95 4.77 8.66
N ASP A 595 32.45 5.92 9.12
CA ASP A 595 33.09 7.24 8.90
C ASP A 595 34.51 7.32 9.48
N ASP A 596 34.75 6.58 10.57
CA ASP A 596 36.07 6.44 11.20
C ASP A 596 37.08 5.67 10.31
N TYR A 597 36.61 5.03 9.24
CA TYR A 597 37.39 4.17 8.34
C TYR A 597 37.20 4.59 6.87
N PRO A 598 37.71 5.76 6.46
CA PRO A 598 37.41 6.36 5.14
C PRO A 598 37.93 5.56 3.94
N LYS A 599 38.77 4.54 4.15
CA LYS A 599 39.23 3.62 3.10
C LYS A 599 38.22 2.52 2.78
N ILE A 600 37.32 2.21 3.71
CA ILE A 600 36.29 1.18 3.53
C ILE A 600 35.20 1.76 2.63
N LYS A 601 35.09 1.20 1.42
CA LYS A 601 34.02 1.55 0.48
C LYS A 601 32.72 0.93 0.97
N ARG A 602 31.63 1.65 0.84
CA ARG A 602 30.34 1.25 1.39
C ARG A 602 29.22 1.67 0.45
N TYR A 603 28.26 0.79 0.21
CA TYR A 603 27.16 1.07 -0.69
C TYR A 603 25.88 0.39 -0.22
N ILE A 604 24.74 1.03 -0.49
CA ILE A 604 23.43 0.38 -0.47
C ILE A 604 23.14 -0.09 -1.90
N THR A 605 22.86 -1.38 -2.10
CA THR A 605 22.53 -1.96 -3.42
C THR A 605 21.06 -2.27 -3.56
N LYS A 606 20.36 -2.57 -2.46
CA LYS A 606 18.94 -2.95 -2.49
C LYS A 606 18.11 -1.88 -3.22
N GLY A 607 17.45 -2.29 -4.30
CA GLY A 607 16.62 -1.42 -5.13
C GLY A 607 17.35 -0.48 -6.09
N LYS A 608 18.70 -0.49 -6.17
CA LYS A 608 19.47 0.28 -7.16
C LYS A 608 19.44 -0.33 -8.56
N PHE A 609 19.19 -1.64 -8.65
CA PHE A 609 19.05 -2.35 -9.92
C PHE A 609 17.57 -2.61 -10.18
N GLY A 610 17.11 -2.27 -11.37
CA GLY A 610 15.74 -2.53 -11.79
C GLY A 610 15.68 -3.65 -12.81
N PHE A 611 14.58 -4.41 -12.79
CA PHE A 611 14.15 -5.16 -13.96
C PHE A 611 13.81 -4.13 -15.06
N LYS A 612 14.46 -4.19 -16.24
CA LYS A 612 14.42 -3.22 -17.37
C LYS A 612 13.29 -2.14 -17.30
N GLU A 613 13.67 -0.86 -17.36
CA GLU A 613 12.78 0.32 -17.52
C GLU A 613 11.70 0.57 -16.43
N SER A 614 11.55 -0.30 -15.43
CA SER A 614 10.35 -0.32 -14.57
C SER A 614 10.45 0.40 -13.21
N SER A 615 11.64 0.64 -12.65
CA SER A 615 11.77 1.04 -11.23
C SER A 615 11.22 2.44 -10.90
N GLU A 616 11.45 3.42 -11.78
CA GLU A 616 10.91 4.79 -11.60
C GLU A 616 9.38 4.81 -11.83
N ALA A 617 8.88 4.08 -12.83
CA ALA A 617 7.45 3.99 -13.10
C ALA A 617 6.70 3.31 -11.94
N ILE A 618 7.25 2.21 -11.42
CA ILE A 618 6.75 1.48 -10.24
C ILE A 618 6.73 2.40 -9.02
N PHE A 619 7.84 3.11 -8.74
CA PHE A 619 7.89 4.04 -7.62
C PHE A 619 6.87 5.16 -7.76
N ASN A 620 6.77 5.78 -8.94
CA ASN A 620 5.81 6.85 -9.20
C ASN A 620 4.36 6.37 -9.05
N GLN A 621 4.06 5.13 -9.43
CA GLN A 621 2.75 4.53 -9.23
C GLN A 621 2.46 4.27 -7.75
N TRP A 622 3.39 3.60 -7.05
CA TRP A 622 3.30 3.38 -5.61
C TRP A 622 3.10 4.69 -4.84
N TYR A 623 3.87 5.72 -5.18
CA TYR A 623 3.78 7.04 -4.58
C TYR A 623 2.40 7.67 -4.83
N LYS A 624 1.93 7.70 -6.08
CA LYS A 624 0.59 8.24 -6.44
C LYS A 624 -0.54 7.47 -5.76
N ARG A 625 -0.43 6.15 -5.64
CA ARG A 625 -1.39 5.29 -4.95
C ARG A 625 -1.43 5.63 -3.46
N ASN A 626 -0.28 5.72 -2.81
CA ASN A 626 -0.19 6.07 -1.38
C ASN A 626 -0.70 7.47 -1.06
N MET A 627 -0.50 8.44 -1.96
CA MET A 627 -1.06 9.79 -1.83
C MET A 627 -2.59 9.80 -1.61
N ARG A 628 -3.34 8.80 -2.11
CA ARG A 628 -4.76 8.61 -1.76
C ARG A 628 -5.00 7.55 -0.69
N ASN A 629 -4.21 6.48 -0.65
CA ASN A 629 -4.47 5.36 0.25
C ASN A 629 -4.32 5.73 1.72
N PHE A 630 -3.47 6.69 2.08
CA PHE A 630 -3.42 7.18 3.46
C PHE A 630 -4.76 7.74 3.94
N PHE A 631 -5.48 8.44 3.07
CA PHE A 631 -6.84 8.89 3.38
C PHE A 631 -7.80 7.70 3.50
N CYS A 632 -7.78 6.76 2.55
CA CYS A 632 -8.65 5.58 2.58
C CYS A 632 -8.38 4.65 3.78
N TYR A 633 -7.11 4.42 4.12
CA TYR A 633 -6.67 3.71 5.32
C TYR A 633 -7.22 4.41 6.56
N SER A 634 -7.15 5.73 6.61
CA SER A 634 -7.71 6.50 7.72
C SER A 634 -9.23 6.33 7.81
N ILE A 635 -9.95 6.38 6.69
CA ILE A 635 -11.40 6.08 6.63
C ILE A 635 -11.69 4.66 7.15
N MET A 636 -10.89 3.66 6.76
CA MET A 636 -10.98 2.31 7.28
C MET A 636 -10.79 2.30 8.80
N LYS A 637 -9.70 2.86 9.31
CA LYS A 637 -9.39 2.88 10.76
C LYS A 637 -10.44 3.58 11.62
N ILE A 638 -11.11 4.61 11.11
CA ILE A 638 -12.17 5.31 11.85
C ILE A 638 -13.56 4.65 11.70
N SER A 639 -13.68 3.64 10.82
CA SER A 639 -14.95 2.97 10.58
C SER A 639 -15.22 1.86 11.60
N PRO A 640 -16.50 1.55 11.90
CA PRO A 640 -16.87 0.37 12.66
C PRO A 640 -16.22 -0.89 12.07
N VAL A 641 -15.79 -1.83 12.93
CA VAL A 641 -15.01 -3.01 12.53
C VAL A 641 -15.71 -3.86 11.47
N ALA A 642 -17.06 -3.87 11.49
CA ALA A 642 -17.88 -4.57 10.48
C ALA A 642 -17.65 -4.07 9.04
N PHE A 643 -17.19 -2.82 8.86
CA PHE A 643 -16.96 -2.21 7.55
C PHE A 643 -15.48 -2.18 7.16
N GLN A 644 -14.57 -2.42 8.10
CA GLN A 644 -13.14 -2.23 7.88
C GLN A 644 -12.59 -3.15 6.77
N SER A 645 -12.95 -4.43 6.78
CA SER A 645 -12.52 -5.38 5.74
C SER A 645 -13.01 -4.99 4.34
N TYR A 646 -14.22 -4.44 4.24
CA TYR A 646 -14.78 -3.97 2.97
C TYR A 646 -14.07 -2.72 2.46
N ILE A 647 -13.85 -1.72 3.31
CA ILE A 647 -13.14 -0.49 2.93
C ILE A 647 -11.67 -0.80 2.60
N TYR A 648 -11.05 -1.70 3.35
CA TYR A 648 -9.69 -2.17 3.13
C TYR A 648 -9.54 -2.83 1.76
N ASN A 649 -10.51 -3.65 1.33
CA ASN A 649 -10.52 -4.37 0.06
C ASN A 649 -9.16 -5.03 -0.25
N ASN A 650 -8.65 -5.84 0.68
CA ASN A 650 -7.34 -6.48 0.62
C ASN A 650 -6.17 -5.51 0.35
N GLY A 651 -6.25 -4.28 0.89
CA GLY A 651 -5.20 -3.26 0.75
C GLY A 651 -5.28 -2.43 -0.53
N ASN A 652 -6.30 -2.66 -1.36
CA ASN A 652 -6.49 -1.93 -2.62
C ASN A 652 -7.29 -0.65 -2.44
N TYR A 653 -8.11 -0.57 -1.40
CA TYR A 653 -8.97 0.58 -1.12
C TYR A 653 -9.79 1.02 -2.34
N TYR A 654 -10.29 0.04 -3.09
CA TYR A 654 -11.03 0.21 -4.35
C TYR A 654 -10.29 1.04 -5.41
N THR A 655 -8.96 0.91 -5.49
CA THR A 655 -8.18 1.52 -6.57
C THR A 655 -8.55 0.90 -7.91
N SER A 656 -8.80 1.72 -8.94
CA SER A 656 -8.97 1.19 -10.30
C SER A 656 -7.65 0.69 -10.90
N GLU A 657 -6.52 1.09 -10.31
CA GLU A 657 -5.18 0.66 -10.72
C GLU A 657 -4.90 -0.81 -10.40
N GLN A 658 -5.68 -1.49 -9.54
CA GLN A 658 -5.43 -2.88 -9.17
C GLN A 658 -5.50 -3.82 -10.38
N TYR A 659 -6.33 -3.48 -11.37
CA TYR A 659 -6.49 -4.25 -12.60
C TYR A 659 -5.39 -3.95 -13.64
N ILE A 660 -4.53 -2.98 -13.33
CA ILE A 660 -3.24 -2.72 -13.98
C ILE A 660 -2.12 -3.42 -13.18
N ASP A 661 -2.22 -3.36 -11.84
CA ASP A 661 -1.17 -3.59 -10.83
C ASP A 661 -1.12 -5.04 -10.28
N ASN A 662 -2.12 -5.88 -10.59
CA ASN A 662 -2.02 -7.34 -10.37
C ASN A 662 -0.87 -8.00 -11.17
N LYS A 663 -0.08 -7.21 -11.92
CA LYS A 663 1.15 -7.62 -12.59
C LYS A 663 2.45 -7.11 -11.95
N ALA A 664 2.46 -5.98 -11.20
CA ALA A 664 3.73 -5.27 -10.97
C ALA A 664 4.30 -5.29 -9.54
N ASN A 665 3.48 -5.41 -8.48
CA ASN A 665 3.98 -5.11 -7.12
C ASN A 665 3.73 -6.15 -6.03
N VAL A 666 2.77 -7.06 -6.24
CA VAL A 666 2.46 -8.15 -5.32
C VAL A 666 2.14 -9.37 -6.16
N GLN A 667 2.68 -10.51 -5.77
CA GLN A 667 2.28 -11.78 -6.36
C GLN A 667 0.97 -12.25 -5.72
N THR A 668 -0.12 -12.18 -6.48
CA THR A 668 -1.42 -12.74 -6.10
C THR A 668 -1.39 -14.24 -6.39
N VAL A 669 -1.38 -15.04 -5.33
CA VAL A 669 -1.36 -16.50 -5.43
C VAL A 669 -2.79 -17.03 -5.56
N GLU A 670 -3.07 -17.67 -6.69
CA GLU A 670 -4.35 -18.34 -6.97
C GLU A 670 -4.37 -19.76 -6.38
N SER A 671 -3.22 -20.44 -6.39
CA SER A 671 -2.96 -21.73 -5.75
C SER A 671 -1.46 -21.88 -5.49
N VAL A 672 -1.04 -22.93 -4.78
CA VAL A 672 0.39 -23.24 -4.58
C VAL A 672 1.18 -23.48 -5.87
N TYR A 673 0.49 -23.57 -7.02
CA TYR A 673 1.07 -23.75 -8.35
C TYR A 673 0.88 -22.55 -9.28
N LYS A 674 -0.08 -21.67 -8.96
CA LYS A 674 -0.50 -20.58 -9.86
C LYS A 674 -0.45 -19.25 -9.15
N ALA A 675 0.24 -18.30 -9.76
CA ALA A 675 0.30 -16.96 -9.24
C ALA A 675 0.39 -15.91 -10.35
N LYS A 676 -0.03 -14.69 -10.05
CA LYS A 676 0.04 -13.54 -10.96
C LYS A 676 0.70 -12.36 -10.30
N GLY A 677 1.59 -11.69 -11.04
CA GLY A 677 2.34 -10.52 -10.62
C GLY A 677 3.70 -10.83 -10.02
N LEU A 678 4.56 -9.80 -10.03
CA LEU A 678 5.91 -9.85 -9.50
C LEU A 678 6.00 -9.13 -8.14
N PRO A 679 6.56 -9.75 -7.09
CA PRO A 679 6.72 -9.11 -5.80
C PRO A 679 7.91 -8.13 -5.82
N SER A 680 7.64 -6.87 -5.51
CA SER A 680 8.63 -5.80 -5.60
C SER A 680 9.83 -5.96 -4.64
N GLU A 681 9.62 -6.43 -3.40
CA GLU A 681 10.72 -6.63 -2.44
C GLU A 681 11.68 -7.75 -2.87
N PHE A 682 11.15 -8.87 -3.37
CA PHE A 682 11.96 -9.93 -3.97
C PHE A 682 12.80 -9.38 -5.14
N LEU A 683 12.18 -8.62 -6.06
CA LEU A 683 12.87 -8.05 -7.22
C LEU A 683 14.03 -7.13 -6.81
N LYS A 684 13.87 -6.31 -5.77
CA LYS A 684 14.92 -5.37 -5.30
C LYS A 684 16.20 -6.10 -4.89
N SER A 685 16.09 -7.28 -4.29
CA SER A 685 17.24 -8.09 -3.83
C SER A 685 17.73 -9.05 -4.91
N TYR A 686 16.80 -9.67 -5.65
CA TYR A 686 17.11 -10.57 -6.76
C TYR A 686 17.89 -9.86 -7.86
N CYS A 687 17.50 -8.64 -8.23
CA CYS A 687 18.21 -7.84 -9.23
C CYS A 687 19.63 -7.45 -8.80
N VAL A 688 19.96 -7.44 -7.51
CA VAL A 688 21.35 -7.26 -7.04
C VAL A 688 22.17 -8.50 -7.41
N LEU A 689 21.67 -9.71 -7.12
CA LEU A 689 22.35 -10.96 -7.48
C LEU A 689 22.52 -11.09 -9.00
N ASP A 690 21.47 -10.77 -9.77
CA ASP A 690 21.49 -10.74 -11.24
C ASP A 690 22.51 -9.73 -11.81
N ASN A 691 22.83 -8.67 -11.07
CA ASN A 691 23.80 -7.65 -11.47
C ASN A 691 25.19 -7.83 -10.82
N MET A 692 25.45 -8.94 -10.11
CA MET A 692 26.77 -9.23 -9.55
C MET A 692 27.90 -9.09 -10.57
N PRO A 693 27.80 -9.58 -11.83
CA PRO A 693 28.82 -9.34 -12.85
C PRO A 693 29.06 -7.85 -13.17
N ASN A 694 28.01 -7.02 -13.16
CA ASN A 694 28.10 -5.59 -13.48
C ASN A 694 28.74 -4.76 -12.35
N ILE A 695 28.56 -5.18 -11.10
CA ILE A 695 29.18 -4.51 -9.94
C ILE A 695 30.59 -5.03 -9.64
N THR A 696 30.97 -6.18 -10.20
CA THR A 696 32.31 -6.76 -10.06
C THR A 696 33.26 -6.10 -11.06
N LYS A 697 34.24 -5.35 -10.57
CA LYS A 697 35.34 -4.81 -11.40
C LYS A 697 36.55 -5.73 -11.29
N ILE A 698 37.05 -6.20 -12.44
CA ILE A 698 38.29 -6.98 -12.51
C ILE A 698 39.48 -6.05 -12.74
N ASP A 699 40.55 -6.26 -11.99
CA ASP A 699 41.79 -5.50 -12.06
C ASP A 699 43.00 -6.45 -12.13
N ASP A 700 43.97 -6.15 -13.00
CA ASP A 700 45.15 -7.00 -13.21
C ASP A 700 46.24 -6.77 -12.13
N GLY A 701 46.00 -5.91 -11.14
CA GLY A 701 46.89 -5.67 -10.02
C GLY A 701 47.05 -6.87 -9.07
N SER A 702 47.92 -6.69 -8.07
CA SER A 702 48.28 -7.70 -7.06
C SER A 702 47.82 -7.37 -5.64
N LYS A 703 46.92 -6.38 -5.49
CA LYS A 703 46.32 -6.08 -4.19
C LYS A 703 45.39 -7.20 -3.74
N ASN A 704 45.21 -7.35 -2.45
CA ASN A 704 44.17 -8.20 -1.91
C ASN A 704 42.86 -7.41 -1.79
N SER A 705 41.71 -8.08 -1.84
CA SER A 705 40.42 -7.43 -1.60
C SER A 705 39.52 -8.24 -0.68
N PHE A 706 38.68 -7.53 0.06
CA PHE A 706 37.64 -8.10 0.91
C PHE A 706 36.30 -7.45 0.57
N MET A 707 35.29 -8.28 0.33
CA MET A 707 33.92 -7.84 0.15
C MET A 707 33.01 -8.52 1.17
N PHE A 708 32.20 -7.73 1.86
CA PHE A 708 31.01 -8.21 2.57
C PHE A 708 29.75 -7.71 1.85
N MET A 709 28.73 -8.56 1.71
CA MET A 709 27.41 -8.19 1.20
C MET A 709 26.32 -8.91 1.97
N ALA A 710 25.24 -8.20 2.32
CA ALA A 710 23.98 -8.82 2.68
C ALA A 710 22.97 -8.75 1.53
N ASN A 711 22.16 -9.78 1.37
CA ASN A 711 21.14 -9.85 0.33
C ASN A 711 19.90 -10.61 0.81
N ASP A 712 18.71 -10.07 0.51
CA ASP A 712 17.45 -10.57 1.07
C ASP A 712 16.67 -11.46 0.10
N THR A 713 17.27 -11.94 -1.01
CA THR A 713 16.56 -12.73 -2.03
C THR A 713 15.91 -13.99 -1.44
N THR A 714 16.56 -14.62 -0.46
CA THR A 714 16.08 -15.85 0.20
C THR A 714 15.08 -15.59 1.34
N HIS A 715 14.96 -14.35 1.79
CA HIS A 715 14.02 -13.93 2.82
C HIS A 715 12.62 -13.74 2.25
N GLU A 716 12.53 -13.20 1.03
CA GLU A 716 11.29 -12.81 0.34
C GLU A 716 10.66 -13.99 -0.43
N PRO A 717 9.59 -14.64 0.07
CA PRO A 717 9.05 -15.85 -0.55
C PRO A 717 8.27 -15.51 -1.83
N VAL A 718 8.67 -16.09 -2.96
CA VAL A 718 7.99 -15.92 -4.26
C VAL A 718 7.79 -17.25 -4.99
N LEU A 719 6.69 -17.37 -5.73
CA LEU A 719 6.49 -18.44 -6.70
C LEU A 719 7.11 -18.04 -8.05
N LEU A 720 7.94 -18.92 -8.60
CA LEU A 720 8.65 -18.70 -9.86
C LEU A 720 8.23 -19.75 -10.90
N GLN A 721 8.36 -19.43 -12.18
CA GLN A 721 7.97 -20.34 -13.25
C GLN A 721 9.01 -21.47 -13.39
N LEU A 722 8.55 -22.69 -13.18
CA LEU A 722 9.35 -23.91 -13.37
C LEU A 722 9.45 -24.27 -14.86
N PRO A 723 10.51 -25.00 -15.27
CA PRO A 723 11.55 -25.63 -14.44
C PRO A 723 12.79 -24.76 -14.19
N ASP A 724 12.83 -23.55 -14.74
CA ASP A 724 14.03 -22.70 -14.73
C ASP A 724 14.01 -21.61 -13.68
N TYR A 725 12.97 -21.57 -12.84
CA TYR A 725 12.80 -20.60 -11.75
C TYR A 725 12.87 -19.15 -12.25
N VAL A 726 12.30 -18.90 -13.42
CA VAL A 726 12.33 -17.57 -14.06
C VAL A 726 11.25 -16.66 -13.49
N LEU A 727 11.57 -15.37 -13.46
CA LEU A 727 10.60 -14.31 -13.21
C LEU A 727 9.51 -14.35 -14.29
N SER A 728 8.26 -14.51 -13.88
CA SER A 728 7.10 -14.45 -14.77
C SER A 728 5.97 -13.66 -14.12
N GLU A 729 5.31 -12.79 -14.90
CA GLU A 729 4.09 -12.13 -14.47
C GLU A 729 2.92 -13.12 -14.28
N GLU A 730 2.96 -14.26 -14.94
CA GLU A 730 1.97 -15.34 -14.81
C GLU A 730 2.71 -16.66 -14.62
N VAL A 731 2.55 -17.25 -13.44
CA VAL A 731 3.17 -18.54 -13.08
C VAL A 731 2.11 -19.61 -13.15
N ASP A 732 2.40 -20.68 -13.90
CA ASP A 732 1.63 -21.92 -13.88
C ASP A 732 2.58 -23.11 -13.80
N ASN A 733 2.65 -23.70 -12.60
CA ASN A 733 3.49 -24.85 -12.29
C ASN A 733 2.70 -26.16 -12.16
N THR A 734 1.44 -26.20 -12.63
CA THR A 734 0.55 -27.36 -12.43
C THR A 734 1.16 -28.66 -12.99
N GLU A 735 1.86 -28.57 -14.12
CA GLU A 735 2.48 -29.73 -14.77
C GLU A 735 3.81 -30.17 -14.14
N TYR A 736 4.38 -29.35 -13.25
CA TYR A 736 5.69 -29.61 -12.63
C TYR A 736 5.60 -30.21 -11.23
N HIS A 737 4.40 -30.37 -10.67
CA HIS A 737 4.18 -30.86 -9.32
C HIS A 737 4.86 -32.21 -9.05
N ASP A 738 4.57 -33.23 -9.86
CA ASP A 738 5.08 -34.59 -9.62
C ASP A 738 6.61 -34.62 -9.69
N LYS A 739 7.18 -33.97 -10.71
CA LYS A 739 8.63 -33.86 -10.90
C LYS A 739 9.31 -33.10 -9.77
N PHE A 740 8.70 -32.02 -9.29
CA PHE A 740 9.20 -31.29 -8.13
C PHE A 740 9.28 -32.19 -6.90
N MET A 741 8.24 -33.01 -6.65
CA MET A 741 8.20 -33.91 -5.50
C MET A 741 9.20 -35.07 -5.58
N GLU A 742 9.48 -35.59 -6.78
CA GLU A 742 10.52 -36.60 -6.99
C GLU A 742 11.91 -36.08 -6.58
N ASN A 743 12.19 -34.81 -6.83
CA ASN A 743 13.47 -34.18 -6.50
C ASN A 743 13.67 -33.93 -5.00
N MET A 744 12.60 -34.00 -4.19
CA MET A 744 12.65 -33.80 -2.74
C MET A 744 13.11 -35.05 -1.96
N VAL A 745 13.61 -36.08 -2.64
CA VAL A 745 14.16 -37.29 -2.03
C VAL A 745 15.64 -37.40 -2.38
N VAL A 746 16.51 -37.27 -1.37
CA VAL A 746 17.97 -37.32 -1.52
C VAL A 746 18.54 -38.31 -0.50
N ASN A 747 19.31 -39.30 -0.97
CA ASN A 747 19.98 -40.30 -0.11
C ASN A 747 19.05 -40.99 0.91
N GLY A 748 17.80 -41.26 0.52
CA GLY A 748 16.80 -41.90 1.39
C GLY A 748 16.14 -40.98 2.43
N ARG A 749 16.51 -39.69 2.48
CA ARG A 749 15.80 -38.66 3.24
C ARG A 749 14.86 -37.90 2.31
N ARG A 750 13.66 -37.60 2.80
CA ARG A 750 12.65 -36.81 2.09
C ARG A 750 12.48 -35.48 2.82
N LEU A 751 12.55 -34.38 2.08
CA LEU A 751 12.12 -33.07 2.57
C LEU A 751 10.58 -33.07 2.62
N ASP A 752 9.98 -32.97 3.82
CA ASP A 752 8.52 -32.98 3.92
C ASP A 752 7.95 -31.67 3.36
N MET A 753 7.11 -31.77 2.34
CA MET A 753 6.51 -30.64 1.65
C MET A 753 4.99 -30.84 1.71
N ASP A 754 4.36 -30.32 2.76
CA ASP A 754 2.90 -30.40 2.99
C ASP A 754 2.11 -29.48 2.01
N PHE A 755 2.77 -28.94 0.97
CA PHE A 755 2.25 -27.94 0.04
C PHE A 755 1.61 -26.74 0.76
N SER A 756 2.22 -26.31 1.86
CA SER A 756 2.00 -24.93 2.29
C SER A 756 2.64 -23.99 1.27
N LEU A 757 1.93 -22.91 0.92
CA LEU A 757 2.45 -21.91 0.00
C LEU A 757 3.85 -21.42 0.43
N LEU A 758 4.04 -21.26 1.74
CA LEU A 758 5.26 -20.74 2.34
C LEU A 758 6.48 -21.66 2.09
N GLN A 759 6.34 -22.98 2.25
CA GLN A 759 7.42 -23.94 1.97
C GLN A 759 7.87 -23.87 0.51
N VAL A 760 6.91 -23.90 -0.42
CA VAL A 760 7.19 -23.90 -1.86
C VAL A 760 7.87 -22.59 -2.27
N THR A 761 7.34 -21.44 -1.84
CA THR A 761 7.89 -20.15 -2.24
C THR A 761 9.26 -19.87 -1.61
N HIS A 762 9.53 -20.32 -0.38
CA HIS A 762 10.87 -20.26 0.19
C HIS A 762 11.89 -21.09 -0.59
N TYR A 763 11.52 -22.32 -0.99
CA TYR A 763 12.38 -23.16 -1.82
C TYR A 763 12.70 -22.49 -3.17
N HIS A 764 11.68 -21.96 -3.86
CA HIS A 764 11.87 -21.24 -5.13
C HIS A 764 12.81 -20.04 -5.00
N SER A 765 12.68 -19.28 -3.92
CA SER A 765 13.51 -18.09 -3.66
C SER A 765 14.97 -18.46 -3.40
N ASN A 766 15.20 -19.55 -2.64
CA ASN A 766 16.54 -20.12 -2.43
C ASN A 766 17.14 -20.64 -3.74
N MET A 767 16.41 -21.46 -4.51
CA MET A 767 16.87 -21.95 -5.81
C MET A 767 17.26 -20.81 -6.76
N ALA A 768 16.44 -19.75 -6.84
CA ALA A 768 16.72 -18.58 -7.66
C ALA A 768 18.02 -17.86 -7.25
N ALA A 769 18.28 -17.72 -5.95
CA ALA A 769 19.54 -17.17 -5.45
C ALA A 769 20.75 -18.03 -5.86
N PHE A 770 20.65 -19.35 -5.75
CA PHE A 770 21.72 -20.27 -6.18
C PHE A 770 21.99 -20.22 -7.68
N LEU A 771 20.95 -20.11 -8.52
CA LEU A 771 21.09 -19.96 -9.97
C LEU A 771 21.85 -18.67 -10.33
N LYS A 772 21.46 -17.53 -9.76
CA LYS A 772 22.12 -16.23 -9.98
C LYS A 772 23.56 -16.21 -9.47
N LEU A 773 23.81 -16.79 -8.29
CA LEU A 773 25.17 -16.95 -7.78
C LEU A 773 26.00 -17.84 -8.71
N GLY A 774 25.46 -18.95 -9.21
CA GLY A 774 26.12 -19.82 -10.17
C GLY A 774 26.56 -19.09 -11.44
N GLU A 775 25.72 -18.21 -11.99
CA GLU A 775 26.08 -17.34 -13.13
C GLU A 775 27.23 -16.37 -12.79
N TRP A 776 27.22 -15.77 -11.59
CA TRP A 776 28.32 -14.92 -11.15
C TRP A 776 29.63 -15.71 -10.95
N LEU A 777 29.57 -16.94 -10.41
CA LEU A 777 30.74 -17.79 -10.26
C LEU A 777 31.37 -18.15 -11.62
N ASP A 778 30.56 -18.38 -12.66
CA ASP A 778 31.07 -18.56 -14.03
C ASP A 778 31.74 -17.30 -14.56
N TYR A 779 31.13 -16.13 -14.35
CA TYR A 779 31.77 -14.85 -14.68
C TYR A 779 33.15 -14.69 -14.00
N LEU A 780 33.30 -15.10 -12.74
CA LEU A 780 34.60 -15.08 -12.05
C LEU A 780 35.63 -16.02 -12.69
N ARG A 781 35.21 -17.20 -13.18
CA ARG A 781 36.08 -18.15 -13.89
C ARG A 781 36.52 -17.59 -15.23
N GLU A 782 35.58 -17.07 -16.02
CA GLU A 782 35.84 -16.45 -17.32
C GLU A 782 36.83 -15.28 -17.22
N ASN A 783 36.81 -14.57 -16.09
CA ASN A 783 37.71 -13.45 -15.82
C ASN A 783 38.99 -13.83 -15.04
N GLY A 784 39.22 -15.11 -14.77
CA GLY A 784 40.46 -15.60 -14.14
C GLY A 784 40.66 -15.15 -12.69
N VAL A 785 39.58 -14.87 -11.96
CA VAL A 785 39.62 -14.50 -10.52
C VAL A 785 38.96 -15.55 -9.63
N TYR A 786 38.45 -16.65 -10.17
CA TYR A 786 37.80 -17.68 -9.35
C TYR A 786 38.79 -18.36 -8.41
N ASP A 787 39.91 -18.87 -8.92
CA ASP A 787 40.84 -19.72 -8.18
C ASP A 787 41.56 -19.00 -7.04
N ASN A 788 41.89 -17.73 -7.22
CA ASN A 788 42.53 -16.88 -6.20
C ASN A 788 41.54 -16.23 -5.23
N THR A 789 40.28 -16.65 -5.24
CA THR A 789 39.22 -16.12 -4.37
C THR A 789 38.75 -17.15 -3.35
N ARG A 790 38.56 -16.70 -2.10
CA ARG A 790 37.78 -17.41 -1.09
C ARG A 790 36.38 -16.83 -1.04
N ILE A 791 35.35 -17.67 -1.11
CA ILE A 791 33.95 -17.25 -1.10
C ILE A 791 33.23 -17.97 0.04
N ILE A 792 32.57 -17.22 0.90
CA ILE A 792 31.76 -17.72 2.01
C ILE A 792 30.33 -17.29 1.75
N LEU A 793 29.45 -18.26 1.52
CA LEU A 793 28.00 -18.06 1.47
C LEU A 793 27.43 -18.49 2.80
N VAL A 794 26.69 -17.59 3.47
CA VAL A 794 26.21 -17.84 4.82
C VAL A 794 24.84 -17.22 5.04
N SER A 795 24.06 -17.76 5.97
CA SER A 795 22.86 -17.11 6.50
C SER A 795 23.04 -16.77 7.98
N ASP A 796 22.37 -15.73 8.43
CA ASP A 796 22.25 -15.38 9.84
C ASP A 796 21.36 -16.36 10.59
N HIS A 797 20.28 -16.87 9.98
CA HIS A 797 19.39 -17.85 10.57
C HIS A 797 18.59 -18.61 9.50
N GLY A 798 17.72 -19.56 9.88
CA GLY A 798 16.80 -20.25 8.96
C GLY A 798 15.35 -19.80 9.14
N ARG A 799 14.38 -20.59 8.67
CA ARG A 799 12.95 -20.31 8.84
C ARG A 799 12.27 -21.59 9.35
N PRO A 800 11.41 -21.53 10.38
CA PRO A 800 10.67 -22.70 10.83
C PRO A 800 9.62 -23.03 9.77
N LEU A 801 9.90 -24.03 8.93
CA LEU A 801 9.05 -24.47 7.83
C LEU A 801 8.52 -25.89 8.03
N TRP A 802 8.88 -26.54 9.14
CA TRP A 802 8.33 -27.82 9.60
C TRP A 802 8.58 -28.97 8.60
N HIS A 803 9.75 -29.01 7.96
CA HIS A 803 10.12 -30.06 7.00
C HIS A 803 10.52 -31.38 7.67
N ASP A 804 11.01 -31.36 8.92
CA ASP A 804 11.28 -32.58 9.69
C ASP A 804 10.48 -32.62 11.00
N LYS A 805 9.48 -33.51 11.05
CA LYS A 805 8.61 -33.68 12.21
C LYS A 805 9.32 -34.22 13.47
N ASN A 806 10.60 -34.59 13.37
CA ASN A 806 11.38 -35.08 14.50
C ASN A 806 12.32 -34.02 15.09
N ARG A 807 12.32 -32.79 14.56
CA ARG A 807 13.25 -31.71 14.93
C ARG A 807 12.61 -30.57 15.73
N TYR A 808 11.74 -30.94 16.66
CA TYR A 808 11.07 -30.00 17.57
C TYR A 808 11.66 -30.02 18.96
N LEU A 809 11.95 -28.84 19.49
CA LEU A 809 12.30 -28.64 20.89
C LEU A 809 11.07 -28.91 21.80
N PRO A 810 11.25 -29.15 23.11
CA PRO A 810 10.16 -29.51 24.02
C PRO A 810 8.98 -28.53 24.08
N ASP A 811 9.22 -27.27 23.74
CA ASP A 811 8.21 -26.20 23.68
C ASP A 811 7.46 -26.12 22.33
N GLY A 812 7.86 -26.94 21.35
CA GLY A 812 7.33 -26.95 19.99
C GLY A 812 8.11 -26.07 19.00
N THR A 813 9.23 -25.46 19.41
CA THR A 813 10.10 -24.69 18.51
C THR A 813 10.74 -25.60 17.48
N ASP A 814 10.57 -25.26 16.20
CA ASP A 814 11.22 -25.95 15.08
C ASP A 814 12.68 -25.48 14.95
N THR A 815 13.63 -26.42 15.07
CA THR A 815 15.07 -26.12 15.04
C THR A 815 15.58 -25.60 13.70
N GLU A 816 14.79 -25.72 12.61
CA GLU A 816 15.09 -25.10 11.32
C GLU A 816 15.33 -23.58 11.41
N ILE A 817 14.68 -22.91 12.37
CA ILE A 817 14.90 -21.48 12.60
C ILE A 817 16.37 -21.17 12.95
N PHE A 818 17.09 -22.13 13.51
CA PHE A 818 18.51 -22.04 13.87
C PHE A 818 19.42 -22.75 12.86
N TYR A 819 18.92 -23.18 11.70
CA TYR A 819 19.70 -23.89 10.68
C TYR A 819 20.05 -23.00 9.47
N PRO A 820 21.06 -22.12 9.59
CA PRO A 820 21.49 -21.27 8.48
C PRO A 820 22.25 -22.05 7.41
N LEU A 821 22.24 -21.51 6.19
CA LEU A 821 23.22 -21.84 5.17
C LEU A 821 24.66 -21.55 5.64
N LEU A 822 25.61 -22.46 5.37
CA LEU A 822 27.04 -22.16 5.35
C LEU A 822 27.76 -23.00 4.28
N MET A 823 28.39 -22.33 3.33
CA MET A 823 29.21 -22.96 2.28
C MET A 823 30.49 -22.16 2.06
N VAL A 824 31.62 -22.83 1.90
CA VAL A 824 32.92 -22.18 1.75
C VAL A 824 33.66 -22.75 0.55
N LYS A 825 34.10 -21.87 -0.35
CA LYS A 825 35.08 -22.18 -1.39
C LYS A 825 36.42 -21.58 -0.98
N ASP A 826 37.44 -22.41 -0.82
CA ASP A 826 38.78 -21.93 -0.48
C ASP A 826 39.64 -21.66 -1.74
N PHE A 827 40.79 -21.02 -1.56
CA PHE A 827 41.73 -20.74 -2.63
C PHE A 827 42.19 -22.02 -3.33
N GLY A 828 42.10 -22.06 -4.65
CA GLY A 828 42.50 -23.20 -5.48
C GLY A 828 41.67 -24.48 -5.29
N ALA A 829 40.57 -24.44 -4.54
CA ALA A 829 39.68 -25.60 -4.40
C ALA A 829 38.90 -25.84 -5.71
N THR A 830 38.81 -27.10 -6.13
CA THR A 830 38.28 -27.50 -7.44
C THR A 830 37.08 -28.44 -7.38
N GLU A 831 36.86 -29.17 -6.29
CA GLU A 831 35.76 -30.13 -6.16
C GLU A 831 34.66 -29.63 -5.23
N PHE A 832 33.40 -29.84 -5.61
CA PHE A 832 32.26 -29.58 -4.73
C PHE A 832 32.06 -30.75 -3.76
N THR A 833 31.95 -30.47 -2.46
CA THR A 833 31.79 -31.49 -1.42
C THR A 833 30.74 -31.11 -0.37
N PHE A 834 30.16 -32.12 0.27
CA PHE A 834 29.37 -31.95 1.50
C PHE A 834 30.21 -32.34 2.71
N SER A 835 30.01 -31.67 3.85
CA SER A 835 30.66 -31.98 5.11
C SER A 835 29.67 -31.90 6.27
N ASP A 836 29.60 -32.96 7.09
CA ASP A 836 28.86 -32.99 8.35
C ASP A 836 29.68 -32.43 9.54
N GLU A 837 30.85 -31.82 9.28
CA GLU A 837 31.62 -31.11 10.31
C GLU A 837 30.73 -30.06 10.99
N PHE A 838 30.78 -30.04 12.33
CA PHE A 838 30.00 -29.10 13.11
C PHE A 838 30.52 -27.67 12.95
N MET A 839 29.65 -26.80 12.45
CA MET A 839 29.94 -25.39 12.23
C MET A 839 28.89 -24.51 12.93
N THR A 840 29.25 -23.25 13.12
CA THR A 840 28.31 -22.20 13.47
C THR A 840 28.43 -21.04 12.49
N ASN A 841 27.40 -20.20 12.39
CA ASN A 841 27.55 -18.96 11.63
C ASN A 841 28.63 -18.03 12.23
N ALA A 842 28.97 -18.18 13.52
CA ALA A 842 30.06 -17.47 14.18
C ALA A 842 31.48 -17.91 13.76
N ASP A 843 31.60 -19.00 12.99
CA ASP A 843 32.88 -19.43 12.41
C ASP A 843 33.31 -18.53 11.23
N VAL A 844 32.42 -17.70 10.68
CA VAL A 844 32.68 -16.89 9.47
C VAL A 844 33.93 -16.00 9.58
N PRO A 845 34.17 -15.22 10.66
CA PRO A 845 35.39 -14.43 10.77
C PRO A 845 36.67 -15.28 10.82
N THR A 846 36.61 -16.46 11.43
CA THR A 846 37.73 -17.41 11.47
C THR A 846 37.99 -17.98 10.07
N LEU A 847 36.93 -18.35 9.34
CA LEU A 847 37.02 -18.87 7.97
C LEU A 847 37.53 -17.79 6.99
N ALA A 848 37.06 -16.56 7.13
CA ALA A 848 37.47 -15.45 6.28
C ALA A 848 38.96 -15.16 6.43
N THR A 849 39.49 -15.19 7.65
CA THR A 849 40.89 -14.80 7.97
C THR A 849 41.90 -15.95 7.84
N LYS A 850 41.44 -17.20 7.80
CA LYS A 850 42.27 -18.43 7.82
C LYS A 850 43.40 -18.41 6.79
N GLY A 851 44.65 -18.45 7.26
CA GLY A 851 45.83 -18.58 6.41
C GLY A 851 46.18 -17.35 5.57
N ILE A 852 45.49 -16.22 5.75
CA ILE A 852 45.77 -14.96 5.04
C ILE A 852 46.01 -13.78 5.99
N ILE A 853 45.51 -13.86 7.22
CA ILE A 853 45.83 -12.91 8.30
C ILE A 853 46.43 -13.72 9.45
N ASN A 854 47.63 -13.34 9.87
CA ASN A 854 48.34 -14.04 10.94
C ASN A 854 47.78 -13.61 12.31
N ASN A 855 47.41 -14.57 13.15
CA ASN A 855 46.85 -14.36 14.49
C ASN A 855 45.75 -13.28 14.51
N PRO A 856 44.64 -13.50 13.77
CA PRO A 856 43.58 -12.50 13.64
C PRO A 856 43.01 -12.18 15.03
N LYS A 857 42.93 -10.89 15.34
CA LYS A 857 42.35 -10.39 16.59
C LYS A 857 41.19 -9.46 16.29
N ASN A 858 40.16 -9.50 17.13
CA ASN A 858 39.09 -8.54 17.06
C ASN A 858 39.68 -7.13 17.31
N PRO A 859 39.52 -6.18 16.36
CA PRO A 859 40.16 -4.87 16.44
C PRO A 859 39.65 -4.00 17.60
N PHE A 860 38.52 -4.36 18.22
CA PHE A 860 37.90 -3.61 19.30
C PHE A 860 38.20 -4.19 20.69
N THR A 861 38.33 -5.51 20.80
CA THR A 861 38.55 -6.20 22.10
C THR A 861 39.98 -6.74 22.26
N GLY A 862 40.72 -6.90 21.16
CA GLY A 862 42.04 -7.52 21.15
C GLY A 862 42.06 -9.04 21.36
N LYS A 863 40.90 -9.69 21.53
CA LYS A 863 40.81 -11.14 21.65
C LYS A 863 41.05 -11.82 20.31
N GLU A 864 41.59 -13.03 20.36
CA GLU A 864 41.85 -13.84 19.17
C GLU A 864 40.53 -14.28 18.52
N ILE A 865 40.47 -14.18 17.20
CA ILE A 865 39.38 -14.72 16.39
C ILE A 865 39.72 -16.17 16.08
N ASN A 866 39.04 -17.09 16.77
CA ASN A 866 39.20 -18.52 16.59
C ASN A 866 37.87 -19.25 16.85
N ASN A 867 37.89 -20.58 16.77
CA ASN A 867 36.72 -21.45 16.94
C ASN A 867 36.75 -22.25 18.26
N SER A 868 37.57 -21.84 19.24
CA SER A 868 37.73 -22.55 20.52
C SER A 868 36.45 -22.60 21.37
N ALA A 869 35.52 -21.66 21.15
CA ALA A 869 34.21 -21.63 21.81
C ALA A 869 33.38 -22.90 21.56
N LYS A 870 33.61 -23.61 20.44
CA LYS A 870 32.92 -24.88 20.13
C LYS A 870 33.31 -26.04 21.05
N SER A 871 34.36 -25.89 21.86
CA SER A 871 34.77 -26.90 22.86
C SER A 871 33.93 -26.86 24.14
N GLN A 872 32.99 -25.92 24.25
CA GLN A 872 32.05 -25.78 25.37
C GLN A 872 30.61 -25.89 24.86
N PRO A 873 29.63 -26.20 25.73
CA PRO A 873 28.22 -26.12 25.35
C PRO A 873 27.86 -24.73 24.82
N LEU A 874 27.12 -24.70 23.71
CA LEU A 874 26.67 -23.45 23.10
C LEU A 874 25.28 -23.09 23.61
N TYR A 875 25.00 -21.79 23.72
CA TYR A 875 23.71 -21.27 24.17
C TYR A 875 23.00 -20.53 23.03
N ILE A 876 21.90 -21.10 22.57
CA ILE A 876 21.10 -20.62 21.45
C ILE A 876 19.90 -19.84 21.99
N PHE A 877 19.67 -18.65 21.43
CA PHE A 877 18.64 -17.72 21.91
C PHE A 877 17.44 -17.67 20.97
N SER A 878 16.25 -17.92 21.52
CA SER A 878 14.98 -17.88 20.80
C SER A 878 14.14 -16.68 21.22
N THR A 879 13.67 -15.90 20.25
CA THR A 879 12.76 -14.78 20.48
C THR A 879 11.94 -14.47 19.25
N ASP A 880 10.68 -14.08 19.46
CA ASP A 880 9.82 -13.54 18.40
C ASP A 880 10.03 -12.03 18.17
N ILE A 881 10.86 -11.38 19.01
CA ILE A 881 11.10 -9.93 18.94
C ILE A 881 12.18 -9.63 17.90
N TRP A 882 11.76 -9.54 16.65
CA TRP A 882 12.63 -9.22 15.51
C TRP A 882 12.90 -7.72 15.34
N ASN A 883 11.97 -6.85 15.75
CA ASN A 883 12.04 -5.41 15.49
C ASN A 883 13.15 -4.73 16.31
N VAL A 884 14.14 -4.18 15.61
CA VAL A 884 15.26 -3.42 16.21
C VAL A 884 14.82 -2.20 17.01
N SER A 885 13.65 -1.62 16.72
CA SER A 885 13.09 -0.49 17.50
C SER A 885 12.54 -0.92 18.86
N GLU A 886 12.16 -2.19 19.02
CA GLU A 886 11.73 -2.75 20.30
C GLU A 886 12.90 -3.36 21.09
N ASN A 887 13.86 -3.93 20.37
CA ASN A 887 15.02 -4.63 20.90
C ASN A 887 16.30 -3.78 20.80
N ASN A 888 16.26 -2.52 21.28
CA ASN A 888 17.35 -1.53 21.23
C ASN A 888 17.96 -1.17 22.59
N GLY A 889 17.69 -1.97 23.62
CA GLY A 889 18.16 -1.73 24.99
C GLY A 889 19.67 -1.99 25.16
N LYS A 890 20.08 -2.22 26.41
CA LYS A 890 21.44 -2.69 26.72
C LYS A 890 21.59 -4.20 26.60
N THR A 891 20.52 -4.93 26.82
CA THR A 891 20.43 -6.37 26.60
C THR A 891 19.25 -6.64 25.70
N TYR A 892 19.26 -7.80 25.04
CA TYR A 892 18.06 -8.32 24.41
C TYR A 892 16.95 -8.46 25.44
N LYS A 893 15.70 -8.30 25.00
CA LYS A 893 14.52 -8.60 25.81
C LYS A 893 14.54 -10.07 26.24
N PRO A 894 13.89 -10.43 27.36
CA PRO A 894 13.82 -11.83 27.78
C PRO A 894 13.28 -12.74 26.67
N GLY A 895 13.86 -13.91 26.53
CA GLY A 895 13.49 -14.94 25.56
C GLY A 895 13.88 -16.33 26.07
N ASP A 896 13.72 -17.33 25.23
CA ASP A 896 14.01 -18.72 25.61
C ASP A 896 15.43 -19.09 25.20
N TRP A 897 16.08 -19.92 26.02
CA TRP A 897 17.47 -20.33 25.84
C TRP A 897 17.60 -21.83 25.75
N TYR A 898 18.43 -22.29 24.83
CA TYR A 898 18.73 -23.70 24.64
C TYR A 898 20.22 -23.97 24.71
N ARG A 899 20.62 -24.99 25.47
CA ARG A 899 21.98 -25.50 25.53
C ARG A 899 22.15 -26.60 24.50
N LEU A 900 23.20 -26.49 23.68
CA LEU A 900 23.63 -27.51 22.71
C LEU A 900 24.99 -28.10 23.12
N SER A 901 25.00 -29.38 23.53
CA SER A 901 26.13 -29.97 24.26
C SER A 901 27.17 -30.71 23.40
N ASN A 902 26.78 -31.34 22.28
CA ASN A 902 27.66 -32.28 21.55
C ASN A 902 27.93 -31.90 20.08
N GLY A 903 27.68 -30.65 19.67
CA GLY A 903 27.99 -30.18 18.32
C GLY A 903 27.27 -30.94 17.19
N ASN A 904 26.14 -31.59 17.46
CA ASN A 904 25.28 -32.12 16.42
C ASN A 904 23.88 -31.54 16.62
N MET A 905 23.52 -30.58 15.79
CA MET A 905 22.25 -29.86 15.90
C MET A 905 21.04 -30.71 15.47
N HIS A 906 21.27 -31.77 14.70
CA HIS A 906 20.18 -32.61 14.16
C HIS A 906 19.66 -33.62 15.17
N ASP A 907 20.44 -33.93 16.20
CA ASP A 907 20.02 -34.82 17.28
C ASP A 907 19.39 -33.99 18.40
N ILE A 908 18.07 -34.09 18.50
CA ILE A 908 17.28 -33.33 19.47
C ILE A 908 17.68 -33.62 20.92
N ASN A 909 18.29 -34.79 21.20
CA ASN A 909 18.77 -35.13 22.53
C ASN A 909 19.99 -34.29 22.97
N ASN A 910 20.63 -33.57 22.03
CA ASN A 910 21.70 -32.65 22.35
C ASN A 910 21.21 -31.27 22.78
N TRP A 911 19.90 -31.01 22.66
CA TRP A 911 19.27 -29.74 23.00
C TRP A 911 18.57 -29.83 24.36
N GLU A 912 18.87 -28.89 25.24
CA GLU A 912 18.26 -28.81 26.58
C GLU A 912 17.77 -27.38 26.84
N GLU A 913 16.58 -27.22 27.43
CA GLU A 913 16.12 -25.90 27.87
C GLU A 913 17.06 -25.37 28.96
N ALA A 914 17.68 -24.22 28.70
CA ALA A 914 18.63 -23.57 29.59
C ALA A 914 18.07 -22.27 30.19
N GLY A 915 16.80 -21.95 29.97
CA GLY A 915 16.16 -20.77 30.53
C GLY A 915 14.92 -20.39 29.73
N LYS A 916 13.87 -19.96 30.43
CA LYS A 916 12.59 -19.62 29.81
C LYS A 916 12.20 -18.19 30.10
N ASN A 917 12.01 -17.40 29.06
CA ASN A 917 11.69 -15.98 29.15
C ASN A 917 12.65 -15.22 30.08
N THR A 918 13.96 -15.41 29.89
CA THR A 918 15.03 -14.80 30.69
C THR A 918 16.02 -14.03 29.81
N VAL A 919 16.76 -13.08 30.40
CA VAL A 919 17.80 -12.32 29.69
C VAL A 919 19.08 -13.14 29.53
N LEU A 920 19.39 -14.02 30.49
CA LEU A 920 20.55 -14.90 30.46
C LEU A 920 20.09 -16.33 30.74
N PRO A 921 20.77 -17.34 30.18
CA PRO A 921 20.53 -18.74 30.49
C PRO A 921 21.07 -19.11 31.88
N ASP A 922 20.58 -20.22 32.40
CA ASP A 922 21.14 -20.97 33.51
C ASP A 922 22.39 -21.73 33.02
N ILE A 923 23.56 -21.28 33.47
CA ILE A 923 24.88 -21.79 33.04
C ILE A 923 25.42 -22.85 34.03
N ASN A 924 24.64 -23.20 35.06
CA ASN A 924 25.06 -24.09 36.15
C ASN A 924 24.97 -25.58 35.81
#